data_AF-A0A449A4Q6-F1
#
_entry.id   AF-A0A449A4Q6-F1
#
_cell.length_a   1.000
_cell.length_b   1.000
_cell.length_c   1.000
_cell.angle_alpha   90.00
_cell.angle_beta   90.00
_cell.angle_gamma   90.00
#
_symmetry.space_group_name_H-M   'P 1'
#
loop_
_entity.id
_entity.type
_entity.pdbx_description
1 polymer ?
#
loop_
_entity_poly.entity_id
_entity_poly.type
_entity_poly.pdbx_seq_one_letter_code
_entity_poly.pdbx_strand_id
1 'polypeptide(L)'
;MLQPKNIKKNKLVLAKNFYLADLIALIFIIFFSFVLGWFSIPDFLYYKKIISSILILLLLLFFSPLMFFLPSENLRVWLFIWYYVKYFLVNKKYLKNSKKSNTAFFTKYKNIDEKGILELKTKKINDLKYVSFLEIKGLNIWNHNFEDKKYILNQITSFFNILDFKISFVKIKTKNDFNKKINEIKTRLSTINDKEKNITSDEKNEFNYLFFKKKEFEKLNIQELNDKYIIAVYDKDKGNINNNILQIINFFKKIEIDVRALNNVETYDFLYTFHNIVENKNIDKNLKEIVPKKIFFKKNHFILNNIYSKITSISEYALDLNVGWADTFFNSTNTFAIWHISPIINEDYEKILDKANDKILTSIAFNKKSIYRSKKDFKFIEAIDEIMDLVSNQNQKIFDTNLLFLTFADTKSNLKNTLKNSLYKNVKLEKSKINKLLFRQIEAYSYFGFNNSNWTKENIEMVSRNIAFSWPFTFEKNIDQNFLYLGKNNKQSIILDIWKRNHFHSNSNCVFFGTSGRGKTTAIKKIALDFSMQKNSTVIIVDPQREYQIFKNILDLSWIDIGSGTTTINPLEILNINLKNKRETIIGKHISFFINWIKILSNTWSEEKETIILNSLKVLYKKWGFYDNNLDISNLTSNDYPTISEWIRILRAIKYNDKNYENIYLNEKIKLIEWLKTNFEDFGIYSKNYNGYTNVELNNNFIVIDSKTFVENSTKNNVNAFFYLIFQLILNKININFFNENKKTMLIFDELHKFINNKNSEVLDFLFDIAKTIRKFNGSLVVSTQNISDFILNDEIINKTSGILKNSQYKFIFNVPGDDIKIINKLYNPDVTQNSNNLNLINENDFNFILNAGVGECLLISTQKRKIHFKFDYNEYEKQQFFV
;
A
#
# COMPACT_ATOMS: atom_id res chain seq x y z
N MET A 1 7.10 25.45 -10.16
CA MET A 1 5.92 25.70 -11.02
C MET A 1 5.33 27.02 -10.60
N LEU A 2 5.04 27.94 -11.52
CA LEU A 2 4.46 29.22 -11.13
C LEU A 2 2.94 29.11 -10.97
N GLN A 3 2.41 29.83 -9.98
CA GLN A 3 0.99 29.96 -9.71
C GLN A 3 0.67 31.44 -9.46
N PRO A 4 -0.05 32.11 -10.37
CA PRO A 4 -0.49 33.47 -10.11
C PRO A 4 -1.48 33.47 -8.95
N LYS A 5 -1.56 34.60 -8.26
CA LYS A 5 -2.66 34.84 -7.33
C LYS A 5 -3.97 34.92 -8.11
N ASN A 6 -5.07 34.84 -7.38
CA ASN A 6 -6.43 34.84 -7.90
C ASN A 6 -6.66 35.86 -9.03
N ILE A 7 -6.87 35.33 -10.23
CA ILE A 7 -6.86 36.09 -11.49
C ILE A 7 -8.15 36.92 -11.58
N LYS A 8 -9.30 36.34 -11.19
CA LYS A 8 -10.59 37.04 -11.15
C LYS A 8 -10.66 38.12 -10.07
N LYS A 9 -9.99 37.92 -8.93
CA LYS A 9 -9.96 38.88 -7.81
C LYS A 9 -8.83 39.90 -7.91
N ASN A 10 -8.01 39.88 -8.96
CA ASN A 10 -7.07 40.97 -9.23
C ASN A 10 -7.85 42.26 -9.46
N LYS A 11 -7.87 43.10 -8.43
CA LYS A 11 -8.51 44.41 -8.40
C LYS A 11 -7.53 45.44 -8.94
N LEU A 12 -8.02 46.34 -9.79
CA LEU A 12 -7.24 47.49 -10.25
C LEU A 12 -6.85 48.33 -9.02
N VAL A 13 -5.54 48.49 -8.81
CA VAL A 13 -4.97 49.27 -7.71
C VAL A 13 -4.74 50.68 -8.20
N LEU A 14 -5.50 51.64 -7.66
CA LEU A 14 -5.38 53.06 -8.01
C LEU A 14 -4.25 53.75 -7.22
N ALA A 15 -4.05 53.37 -5.94
CA ALA A 15 -2.95 53.87 -5.11
C ALA A 15 -2.67 52.97 -3.90
N LYS A 16 -1.42 52.53 -3.67
CA LYS A 16 -1.01 51.61 -2.57
C LYS A 16 -1.87 50.34 -2.52
N ASN A 17 -2.94 50.35 -1.71
CA ASN A 17 -3.90 49.25 -1.52
C ASN A 17 -5.34 49.68 -1.85
N PHE A 18 -5.55 50.84 -2.50
CA PHE A 18 -6.86 51.42 -2.81
C PHE A 18 -7.42 50.87 -4.13
N TYR A 19 -8.60 50.26 -4.06
CA TYR A 19 -9.26 49.60 -5.18
C TYR A 19 -10.48 50.39 -5.68
N LEU A 20 -10.97 50.10 -6.89
CA LEU A 20 -12.18 50.73 -7.44
C LEU A 20 -13.42 50.59 -6.52
N ALA A 21 -13.59 49.44 -5.86
CA ALA A 21 -14.67 49.25 -4.89
C ALA A 21 -14.53 50.14 -3.64
N ASP A 22 -13.30 50.52 -3.28
CA ASP A 22 -13.06 51.46 -2.18
C ASP A 22 -13.43 52.89 -2.60
N LEU A 23 -13.32 53.22 -3.89
CA LEU A 23 -13.79 54.49 -4.44
C LEU A 23 -15.31 54.61 -4.33
N ILE A 24 -16.05 53.54 -4.66
CA ILE A 24 -17.51 53.49 -4.47
C ILE A 24 -17.88 53.65 -3.00
N ALA A 25 -17.19 52.92 -2.10
CA ALA A 25 -17.43 53.04 -0.67
C ALA A 25 -17.08 54.44 -0.12
N LEU A 26 -16.05 55.09 -0.66
CA LEU A 26 -15.66 56.45 -0.32
C LEU A 26 -16.70 57.46 -0.79
N ILE A 27 -17.21 57.34 -2.02
CA ILE A 27 -18.34 58.14 -2.52
C ILE A 27 -19.56 57.96 -1.61
N PHE A 28 -19.85 56.72 -1.21
CA PHE A 28 -20.96 56.43 -0.31
C PHE A 28 -20.77 57.08 1.07
N ILE A 29 -19.56 57.02 1.65
CA ILE A 29 -19.24 57.70 2.92
C ILE A 29 -19.43 59.22 2.77
N ILE A 30 -18.95 59.82 1.68
CA ILE A 30 -19.10 61.27 1.44
C ILE A 30 -20.57 61.65 1.33
N PHE A 31 -21.33 60.91 0.51
CA PHE A 31 -22.75 61.14 0.32
C PHE A 31 -23.53 60.96 1.63
N PHE A 32 -23.27 59.88 2.37
CA PHE A 32 -23.97 59.58 3.62
C PHE A 32 -23.64 60.60 4.72
N SER A 33 -22.38 61.00 4.86
CA SER A 33 -21.98 62.07 5.77
C SER A 33 -22.62 63.41 5.40
N PHE A 34 -22.74 63.71 4.11
CA PHE A 34 -23.42 64.92 3.63
C PHE A 34 -24.91 64.90 3.97
N VAL A 35 -25.62 63.83 3.62
CA VAL A 35 -27.06 63.68 3.89
C VAL A 35 -27.32 63.77 5.40
N LEU A 36 -26.61 63.01 6.22
CA LEU A 36 -26.78 63.07 7.66
C LEU A 36 -26.46 64.46 8.22
N GLY A 37 -25.35 65.09 7.83
CA GLY A 37 -24.97 66.36 8.40
C GLY A 37 -25.80 67.56 7.92
N TRP A 38 -26.34 67.50 6.71
CA TRP A 38 -27.16 68.58 6.15
C TRP A 38 -28.62 68.52 6.63
N PHE A 39 -29.19 67.31 6.76
CA PHE A 39 -30.59 67.13 7.15
C PHE A 39 -30.82 66.95 8.66
N SER A 40 -29.79 66.67 9.46
CA SER A 40 -29.94 66.57 10.93
C SER A 40 -30.14 67.92 11.62
N ILE A 41 -29.91 69.04 10.92
CA ILE A 41 -30.02 70.39 11.49
C ILE A 41 -31.26 71.09 10.91
N PRO A 42 -32.22 71.48 11.75
CA PRO A 42 -33.42 72.20 11.33
C PRO A 42 -33.11 73.53 10.59
N ASP A 43 -33.96 73.89 9.63
CA ASP A 43 -33.79 75.09 8.78
C ASP A 43 -33.85 76.43 9.53
N PHE A 44 -34.48 76.48 10.70
CA PHE A 44 -34.67 77.72 11.48
C PHE A 44 -33.42 78.18 12.26
N LEU A 45 -32.32 77.41 12.27
CA LEU A 45 -31.09 77.77 12.98
C LEU A 45 -30.23 78.75 12.17
N TYR A 46 -29.93 79.92 12.73
CA TYR A 46 -29.19 81.01 12.08
C TYR A 46 -27.80 80.59 11.54
N TYR A 47 -27.12 79.67 12.24
CA TYR A 47 -25.82 79.13 11.85
C TYR A 47 -25.87 77.74 11.20
N LYS A 48 -27.04 77.31 10.69
CA LYS A 48 -27.23 75.96 10.11
C LYS A 48 -26.09 75.56 9.18
N LYS A 49 -25.72 76.41 8.22
CA LYS A 49 -24.67 76.09 7.23
C LYS A 49 -23.33 75.76 7.89
N ILE A 50 -22.94 76.51 8.92
CA ILE A 50 -21.68 76.31 9.63
C ILE A 50 -21.74 75.02 10.46
N ILE A 51 -22.80 74.84 11.25
CA ILE A 51 -22.95 73.68 12.12
C ILE A 51 -23.07 72.40 11.28
N SER A 52 -23.83 72.42 10.18
CA SER A 52 -23.95 71.29 9.25
C SER A 52 -22.61 70.97 8.61
N SER A 53 -21.84 71.98 8.18
CA SER A 53 -20.52 71.76 7.57
C SER A 53 -19.53 71.13 8.55
N ILE A 54 -19.51 71.58 9.81
CA ILE A 54 -18.70 71.00 10.88
C ILE A 54 -19.14 69.55 11.15
N LEU A 55 -20.44 69.29 11.21
CA LEU A 55 -20.97 67.95 11.46
C LEU A 55 -20.64 66.98 10.32
N ILE A 56 -20.72 67.42 9.06
CA ILE A 56 -20.29 66.64 7.88
C ILE A 56 -18.80 66.29 7.99
N LEU A 57 -17.95 67.26 8.36
CA LEU A 57 -16.51 67.03 8.54
C LEU A 57 -16.23 66.02 9.66
N LEU A 58 -16.93 66.14 10.79
CA LEU A 58 -16.83 65.20 11.91
C LEU A 58 -17.29 63.80 11.52
N LEU A 59 -18.40 63.67 10.78
CA LEU A 59 -18.90 62.38 10.27
C LEU A 59 -17.93 61.76 9.26
N LEU A 60 -17.34 62.55 8.37
CA LEU A 60 -16.29 62.09 7.45
C LEU A 60 -15.07 61.55 8.21
N LEU A 61 -14.60 62.27 9.23
CA LEU A 61 -13.50 61.82 10.09
C LEU A 61 -13.88 60.55 10.85
N PHE A 62 -15.10 60.47 11.38
CA PHE A 62 -15.61 59.31 12.12
C PHE A 62 -15.72 58.05 11.25
N PHE A 63 -16.17 58.17 9.99
CA PHE A 63 -16.29 57.04 9.07
C PHE A 63 -15.00 56.71 8.32
N SER A 64 -13.98 57.59 8.33
CA SER A 64 -12.70 57.36 7.66
C SER A 64 -11.98 56.04 8.03
N PRO A 65 -12.03 55.51 9.29
CA PRO A 65 -11.38 54.26 9.65
C PRO A 65 -11.98 53.03 8.95
N LEU A 66 -13.22 53.12 8.43
CA LEU A 66 -13.85 52.06 7.63
C LEU A 66 -13.04 51.68 6.40
N MET A 67 -12.25 52.63 5.89
CA MET A 67 -11.38 52.45 4.73
C MET A 67 -10.04 51.80 5.08
N PHE A 68 -9.70 51.58 6.34
CA PHE A 68 -8.46 50.89 6.68
C PHE A 68 -8.45 49.44 6.23
N PHE A 69 -7.27 48.99 5.78
CA PHE A 69 -7.02 47.62 5.39
C PHE A 69 -6.44 46.86 6.58
N LEU A 70 -7.07 45.73 6.96
CA LEU A 70 -6.63 44.85 8.03
C LEU A 70 -5.74 43.75 7.43
N PRO A 71 -4.40 43.80 7.60
CA PRO A 71 -3.49 42.84 6.97
C PRO A 71 -3.67 41.42 7.50
N SER A 72 -4.10 41.28 8.75
CA SER A 72 -4.27 40.00 9.45
C SER A 72 -5.42 39.14 8.91
N GLU A 73 -6.43 39.77 8.32
CA GLU A 73 -7.61 39.11 7.76
C GLU A 73 -7.74 39.34 6.24
N ASN A 74 -6.83 40.12 5.64
CA ASN A 74 -6.82 40.46 4.21
C ASN A 74 -8.13 41.12 3.72
N LEU A 75 -8.75 41.96 4.57
CA LEU A 75 -10.04 42.61 4.32
C LEU A 75 -10.02 44.07 4.76
N ARG A 76 -10.93 44.87 4.20
CA ARG A 76 -11.22 46.23 4.70
C ARG A 76 -12.11 46.18 5.94
N VAL A 77 -12.00 47.19 6.80
CA VAL A 77 -12.83 47.32 8.01
C VAL A 77 -14.32 47.36 7.68
N TRP A 78 -14.74 48.06 6.62
CA TRP A 78 -16.16 48.08 6.21
C TRP A 78 -16.70 46.68 5.85
N LEU A 79 -15.92 45.87 5.14
CA LEU A 79 -16.32 44.51 4.75
C LEU A 79 -16.33 43.57 5.96
N PHE A 80 -15.39 43.78 6.90
CA PHE A 80 -15.38 43.09 8.18
C PHE A 80 -16.65 43.39 8.99
N ILE A 81 -17.05 44.66 9.07
CA ILE A 81 -18.29 45.09 9.75
C ILE A 81 -19.51 44.50 9.05
N TRP A 82 -19.55 44.50 7.71
CA TRP A 82 -20.62 43.85 6.96
C TRP A 82 -20.78 42.37 7.32
N TYR A 83 -19.68 41.61 7.38
CA TYR A 83 -19.72 40.22 7.82
C TYR A 83 -20.15 40.06 9.28
N TYR A 84 -19.73 40.97 10.15
CA TYR A 84 -20.16 41.00 11.54
C TYR A 84 -21.67 41.23 11.67
N VAL A 85 -22.22 42.23 10.98
CA VAL A 85 -23.66 42.53 10.95
C VAL A 85 -24.45 41.35 10.38
N LYS A 86 -24.01 40.80 9.25
CA LYS A 86 -24.64 39.61 8.65
C LYS A 86 -24.66 38.43 9.62
N TYR A 87 -23.55 38.17 10.31
CA TYR A 87 -23.48 37.14 11.34
C TYR A 87 -24.41 37.43 12.52
N PHE A 88 -24.55 38.70 12.93
CA PHE A 88 -25.45 39.09 13.99
C PHE A 88 -26.94 38.91 13.63
N LEU A 89 -27.31 39.09 12.36
CA LEU A 89 -28.69 38.93 11.89
C LEU A 89 -29.12 37.46 11.69
N VAL A 90 -28.18 36.56 11.37
CA VAL A 90 -28.49 35.15 11.07
C VAL A 90 -28.65 34.32 12.35
N ASN A 91 -29.47 33.26 12.31
CA ASN A 91 -29.57 32.32 13.42
C ASN A 91 -28.28 31.50 13.59
N LYS A 92 -27.85 31.30 14.83
CA LYS A 92 -26.59 30.61 15.18
C LYS A 92 -26.80 29.22 15.77
N LYS A 93 -28.03 28.88 16.17
CA LYS A 93 -28.36 27.61 16.82
C LYS A 93 -29.29 26.77 15.93
N TYR A 94 -28.79 25.63 15.48
CA TYR A 94 -29.53 24.68 14.66
C TYR A 94 -29.65 23.34 15.39
N LEU A 95 -30.86 22.78 15.42
CA LEU A 95 -31.18 21.49 16.04
C LEU A 95 -31.96 20.62 15.06
N LYS A 96 -31.71 19.32 15.04
CA LYS A 96 -32.34 18.37 14.10
C LYS A 96 -33.88 18.36 14.14
N ASN A 97 -34.47 18.56 15.32
CA ASN A 97 -35.93 18.52 15.50
C ASN A 97 -36.58 19.93 15.53
N SER A 98 -35.82 21.00 15.24
CA SER A 98 -36.36 22.38 15.27
C SER A 98 -37.17 22.67 14.00
N LYS A 99 -38.36 23.28 14.16
CA LYS A 99 -39.20 23.76 13.05
C LYS A 99 -38.61 24.98 12.33
N LYS A 100 -37.97 25.90 13.08
CA LYS A 100 -37.44 27.18 12.53
C LYS A 100 -35.99 27.08 12.07
N SER A 101 -35.16 26.30 12.76
CA SER A 101 -33.72 26.22 12.51
C SER A 101 -33.22 24.79 12.53
N ASN A 102 -33.64 24.06 11.49
CA ASN A 102 -33.29 22.67 11.31
C ASN A 102 -31.86 22.53 10.74
N THR A 103 -31.09 21.57 11.27
CA THR A 103 -29.77 21.24 10.73
C THR A 103 -29.86 20.70 9.28
N ALA A 104 -31.01 20.18 8.86
CA ALA A 104 -31.26 19.71 7.49
C ALA A 104 -31.18 20.81 6.43
N PHE A 105 -31.15 22.08 6.84
CA PHE A 105 -30.86 23.21 5.97
C PHE A 105 -29.52 23.06 5.22
N PHE A 106 -28.51 22.44 5.86
CA PHE A 106 -27.17 22.30 5.30
C PHE A 106 -27.01 21.05 4.41
N THR A 107 -27.87 20.05 4.56
CA THR A 107 -27.87 18.80 3.79
C THR A 107 -29.02 18.78 2.80
N LYS A 108 -28.82 19.38 1.63
CA LYS A 108 -29.83 19.45 0.55
C LYS A 108 -29.93 18.12 -0.21
N TYR A 109 -30.05 17.01 0.51
CA TYR A 109 -30.08 15.66 -0.06
C TYR A 109 -31.53 15.21 -0.24
N LYS A 110 -31.84 14.66 -1.41
CA LYS A 110 -33.18 14.18 -1.77
C LYS A 110 -33.28 12.65 -1.65
N ASN A 111 -32.41 11.92 -2.34
CA ASN A 111 -32.37 10.46 -2.31
C ASN A 111 -30.95 9.92 -2.56
N ILE A 112 -30.66 8.69 -2.15
CA ILE A 112 -29.51 7.89 -2.60
C ILE A 112 -30.09 6.67 -3.31
N ASP A 113 -29.69 6.43 -4.55
CA ASP A 113 -30.13 5.25 -5.29
C ASP A 113 -29.32 3.99 -4.94
N GLU A 114 -29.72 2.85 -5.49
CA GLU A 114 -29.04 1.56 -5.27
C GLU A 114 -27.55 1.57 -5.70
N LYS A 115 -27.22 2.35 -6.72
CA LYS A 115 -25.85 2.53 -7.22
C LYS A 115 -25.03 3.52 -6.38
N GLY A 116 -25.60 4.08 -5.30
CA GLY A 116 -24.92 5.02 -4.42
C GLY A 116 -24.85 6.46 -4.95
N ILE A 117 -25.63 6.82 -5.97
CA ILE A 117 -25.72 8.17 -6.53
C ILE A 117 -26.66 9.01 -5.65
N LEU A 118 -26.15 10.14 -5.17
CA LEU A 118 -26.86 11.12 -4.36
C LEU A 118 -27.58 12.14 -5.26
N GLU A 119 -28.90 12.26 -5.11
CA GLU A 119 -29.69 13.33 -5.72
C GLU A 119 -29.77 14.54 -4.78
N LEU A 120 -29.42 15.72 -5.29
CA LEU A 120 -29.48 16.99 -4.57
C LEU A 120 -30.82 17.71 -4.79
N LYS A 121 -31.28 18.45 -3.79
CA LYS A 121 -32.41 19.38 -3.89
C LYS A 121 -31.94 20.66 -4.58
N THR A 122 -32.18 20.76 -5.88
CA THR A 122 -31.86 21.94 -6.68
C THR A 122 -33.08 22.85 -6.85
N LYS A 123 -32.83 24.15 -7.09
CA LYS A 123 -33.89 25.13 -7.40
C LYS A 123 -33.86 25.59 -8.85
N LYS A 124 -32.70 25.51 -9.52
CA LYS A 124 -32.54 25.93 -10.91
C LYS A 124 -32.36 24.70 -11.81
N ILE A 125 -32.82 24.82 -13.06
CA ILE A 125 -32.73 23.75 -14.07
C ILE A 125 -31.27 23.40 -14.39
N ASN A 126 -30.37 24.40 -14.42
CA ASN A 126 -28.94 24.22 -14.74
C ASN A 126 -28.05 23.86 -13.54
N ASP A 127 -28.63 23.65 -12.35
CA ASP A 127 -27.87 23.27 -11.16
C ASP A 127 -27.38 21.81 -11.27
N LEU A 128 -26.19 21.51 -10.77
CA LEU A 128 -25.72 20.12 -10.62
C LEU A 128 -26.70 19.36 -9.72
N LYS A 129 -27.26 18.28 -10.22
CA LYS A 129 -28.38 17.58 -9.58
C LYS A 129 -27.95 16.27 -8.93
N TYR A 130 -26.94 15.61 -9.49
CA TYR A 130 -26.50 14.31 -9.04
C TYR A 130 -25.02 14.34 -8.64
N VAL A 131 -24.68 13.57 -7.62
CA VAL A 131 -23.31 13.38 -7.14
C VAL A 131 -23.05 11.89 -6.93
N SER A 132 -21.96 11.39 -7.49
CA SER A 132 -21.46 10.04 -7.19
C SER A 132 -20.14 10.10 -6.45
N PHE A 133 -19.86 9.11 -5.61
CA PHE A 133 -18.67 9.05 -4.77
C PHE A 133 -17.82 7.84 -5.14
N LEU A 134 -16.56 8.09 -5.47
CA LEU A 134 -15.59 7.05 -5.80
C LEU A 134 -14.52 7.00 -4.70
N GLU A 135 -14.31 5.83 -4.09
CA GLU A 135 -13.16 5.61 -3.21
C GLU A 135 -11.91 5.39 -4.04
N ILE A 136 -10.88 6.18 -3.77
CA ILE A 136 -9.55 6.06 -4.34
C ILE A 136 -8.59 5.53 -3.27
N LYS A 137 -7.89 4.44 -3.58
CA LYS A 137 -6.77 3.98 -2.75
C LYS A 137 -5.60 4.92 -2.97
N GLY A 138 -5.06 5.50 -1.90
CA GLY A 138 -3.90 6.36 -2.01
C GLY A 138 -2.67 5.60 -2.50
N LEU A 139 -1.75 6.33 -3.13
CA LEU A 139 -0.45 5.87 -3.63
C LEU A 139 0.58 6.97 -3.32
N ASN A 140 1.65 6.62 -2.62
CA ASN A 140 2.71 7.56 -2.28
C ASN A 140 3.75 7.64 -3.40
N ILE A 141 3.41 8.39 -4.45
CA ILE A 141 4.29 8.60 -5.61
C ILE A 141 5.59 9.35 -5.27
N TRP A 142 5.67 10.00 -4.10
CA TRP A 142 6.84 10.79 -3.72
C TRP A 142 8.06 9.92 -3.40
N ASN A 143 7.82 8.66 -3.02
CA ASN A 143 8.86 7.67 -2.75
C ASN A 143 9.35 6.95 -4.01
N HIS A 144 8.76 7.19 -5.19
CA HIS A 144 9.17 6.56 -6.43
C HIS A 144 10.44 7.21 -7.00
N ASN A 145 11.09 6.51 -7.94
CA ASN A 145 12.16 7.08 -8.76
C ASN A 145 11.66 8.32 -9.53
N PHE A 146 12.58 9.11 -10.08
CA PHE A 146 12.24 10.36 -10.74
C PHE A 146 11.36 10.15 -11.99
N GLU A 147 11.69 9.14 -12.81
CA GLU A 147 10.97 8.86 -14.06
C GLU A 147 9.55 8.33 -13.84
N ASP A 148 9.33 7.38 -12.92
CA ASP A 148 7.98 6.88 -12.64
C ASP A 148 7.13 8.01 -12.03
N LYS A 149 7.71 8.82 -11.14
CA LYS A 149 7.04 9.98 -10.57
C LYS A 149 6.61 10.96 -11.66
N LYS A 150 7.53 11.31 -12.58
CA LYS A 150 7.24 12.20 -13.71
C LYS A 150 6.19 11.61 -14.64
N TYR A 151 6.28 10.32 -14.96
CA TYR A 151 5.30 9.60 -15.76
C TYR A 151 3.91 9.66 -15.13
N ILE A 152 3.77 9.29 -13.85
CA ILE A 152 2.48 9.31 -13.15
C ILE A 152 1.90 10.73 -13.10
N LEU A 153 2.72 11.74 -12.80
CA LEU A 153 2.28 13.14 -12.76
C LEU A 153 1.82 13.67 -14.12
N ASN A 154 2.52 13.30 -15.20
CA ASN A 154 2.12 13.64 -16.57
C ASN A 154 0.81 12.96 -16.96
N GLN A 155 0.63 11.70 -16.59
CA GLN A 155 -0.64 11.00 -16.79
C GLN A 155 -1.77 11.69 -16.03
N ILE A 156 -1.58 12.03 -14.75
CA ILE A 156 -2.59 12.77 -13.96
C ILE A 156 -2.87 14.14 -14.60
N THR A 157 -1.87 14.82 -15.16
CA THR A 157 -2.08 16.07 -15.92
C THR A 157 -2.99 15.83 -17.13
N SER A 158 -2.77 14.75 -17.89
CA SER A 158 -3.63 14.38 -19.02
C SER A 158 -5.07 14.08 -18.59
N PHE A 159 -5.27 13.49 -17.41
CA PHE A 159 -6.61 13.28 -16.84
C PHE A 159 -7.33 14.59 -16.61
N PHE A 160 -6.67 15.59 -16.03
CA PHE A 160 -7.25 16.92 -15.87
C PHE A 160 -7.52 17.59 -17.22
N ASN A 161 -6.65 17.43 -18.22
CA ASN A 161 -6.88 18.01 -19.55
C ASN A 161 -8.15 17.47 -20.24
N ILE A 162 -8.57 16.24 -19.95
CA ILE A 162 -9.79 15.64 -20.55
C ILE A 162 -11.03 15.88 -19.66
N LEU A 163 -10.86 16.45 -18.46
CA LEU A 163 -11.95 16.59 -17.49
C LEU A 163 -12.85 17.80 -17.79
N ASP A 164 -14.10 17.54 -18.18
CA ASP A 164 -15.10 18.56 -18.59
C ASP A 164 -16.21 18.80 -17.57
N PHE A 165 -16.19 18.10 -16.45
CA PHE A 165 -17.21 18.18 -15.41
C PHE A 165 -16.59 18.53 -14.04
N LYS A 166 -17.41 18.99 -13.10
CA LYS A 166 -16.93 19.31 -11.74
C LYS A 166 -16.59 18.02 -10.99
N ILE A 167 -15.45 18.03 -10.28
CA ILE A 167 -15.11 17.02 -9.28
C ILE A 167 -14.79 17.65 -7.94
N SER A 168 -14.70 16.83 -6.90
CA SER A 168 -14.10 17.25 -5.63
C SER A 168 -13.28 16.14 -5.02
N PHE A 169 -12.06 16.46 -4.61
CA PHE A 169 -11.23 15.57 -3.81
C PHE A 169 -11.55 15.75 -2.35
N VAL A 170 -11.90 14.66 -1.68
CA VAL A 170 -12.31 14.66 -0.29
C VAL A 170 -11.39 13.74 0.50
N LYS A 171 -10.90 14.23 1.63
CA LYS A 171 -10.20 13.45 2.64
C LYS A 171 -11.03 13.43 3.92
N ILE A 172 -11.28 12.24 4.43
CA ILE A 172 -11.81 12.03 5.78
C ILE A 172 -10.89 11.12 6.59
N LYS A 173 -11.09 11.11 7.91
CA LYS A 173 -10.50 10.12 8.82
C LYS A 173 -11.55 9.08 9.19
N THR A 174 -11.20 7.81 9.05
CA THR A 174 -12.01 6.66 9.48
C THR A 174 -11.17 5.73 10.34
N LYS A 175 -11.77 5.02 11.27
CA LYS A 175 -11.11 3.94 11.99
C LYS A 175 -10.98 2.72 11.10
N ASN A 176 -10.11 1.80 11.53
CA ASN A 176 -10.15 0.45 10.98
C ASN A 176 -11.40 -0.27 11.49
N ASP A 177 -11.93 -1.18 10.67
CA ASP A 177 -12.99 -2.11 11.08
C ASP A 177 -12.45 -3.54 10.98
N PHE A 178 -12.10 -4.10 12.13
CA PHE A 178 -11.68 -5.48 12.28
C PHE A 178 -12.76 -6.35 12.95
N ASN A 179 -14.00 -5.87 13.09
CA ASN A 179 -15.03 -6.57 13.86
C ASN A 179 -15.35 -7.96 13.29
N LYS A 180 -15.47 -8.09 11.96
CA LYS A 180 -15.69 -9.38 11.30
C LYS A 180 -14.61 -10.39 11.70
N LYS A 181 -13.35 -9.96 11.71
CA LYS A 181 -12.18 -10.79 12.02
C LYS A 181 -12.10 -11.12 13.51
N ILE A 182 -12.36 -10.15 14.37
CA ILE A 182 -12.46 -10.35 15.82
C ILE A 182 -13.54 -11.41 16.12
N ASN A 183 -14.68 -11.37 15.42
CA ASN A 183 -15.75 -12.35 15.58
C ASN A 183 -15.35 -13.75 15.08
N GLU A 184 -14.62 -13.84 13.96
CA GLU A 184 -14.08 -15.13 13.48
C GLU A 184 -13.12 -15.75 14.49
N ILE A 185 -12.20 -14.96 15.07
CA ILE A 185 -11.28 -15.43 16.11
C ILE A 185 -12.06 -15.85 17.37
N LYS A 186 -13.08 -15.09 17.78
CA LYS A 186 -13.96 -15.47 18.91
C LYS A 186 -14.63 -16.82 18.69
N THR A 187 -15.09 -17.08 17.47
CA THR A 187 -15.75 -18.35 17.10
C THR A 187 -14.78 -19.53 17.20
N ARG A 188 -13.52 -19.36 16.76
CA ARG A 188 -12.48 -20.40 16.93
C ARG A 188 -12.12 -20.61 18.40
N LEU A 189 -12.02 -19.53 19.18
CA LEU A 189 -11.73 -19.62 20.62
C LEU A 189 -12.82 -20.38 21.38
N SER A 190 -14.11 -20.15 21.07
CA SER A 190 -15.21 -20.88 21.72
C SER A 190 -15.16 -22.38 21.38
N THR A 191 -14.90 -22.74 20.11
CA THR A 191 -14.82 -24.16 19.72
C THR A 191 -13.70 -24.94 20.43
N ILE A 192 -12.61 -24.27 20.84
CA ILE A 192 -11.54 -24.90 21.62
C ILE A 192 -11.94 -24.99 23.09
N ASN A 193 -12.59 -23.94 23.63
CA ASN A 193 -13.00 -23.88 25.03
C ASN A 193 -14.10 -24.89 25.38
N ASP A 194 -15.00 -25.20 24.44
CA ASP A 194 -16.10 -26.16 24.64
C ASP A 194 -15.59 -27.62 24.81
N LYS A 195 -14.30 -27.89 24.58
CA LYS A 195 -13.67 -29.22 24.75
C LYS A 195 -13.28 -29.56 26.20
N GLU A 196 -13.86 -28.87 27.20
CA GLU A 196 -13.56 -28.75 28.65
C GLU A 196 -12.76 -29.84 29.41
N LYS A 197 -12.64 -31.09 28.93
CA LYS A 197 -11.91 -32.17 29.63
C LYS A 197 -10.73 -32.81 28.88
N ASN A 198 -10.52 -32.58 27.57
CA ASN A 198 -9.44 -33.24 26.79
C ASN A 198 -8.74 -32.27 25.80
N ILE A 199 -8.20 -31.15 26.28
CA ILE A 199 -7.45 -30.21 25.43
C ILE A 199 -5.99 -30.67 25.31
N THR A 200 -5.49 -30.86 24.09
CA THR A 200 -4.08 -31.20 23.87
C THR A 200 -3.15 -30.00 24.14
N SER A 201 -1.84 -30.24 24.32
CA SER A 201 -0.86 -29.16 24.47
C SER A 201 -0.90 -28.19 23.28
N ASP A 202 -1.09 -28.72 22.07
CA ASP A 202 -1.12 -27.93 20.84
C ASP A 202 -2.38 -27.08 20.75
N GLU A 203 -3.53 -27.62 21.12
CA GLU A 203 -4.79 -26.86 21.19
C GLU A 203 -4.71 -25.72 22.23
N LYS A 204 -4.00 -25.94 23.33
CA LYS A 204 -3.73 -24.89 24.32
C LYS A 204 -2.82 -23.80 23.76
N ASN A 205 -1.80 -24.17 22.99
CA ASN A 205 -0.92 -23.21 22.30
C ASN A 205 -1.67 -22.43 21.22
N GLU A 206 -2.52 -23.09 20.42
CA GLU A 206 -3.41 -22.44 19.45
C GLU A 206 -4.34 -21.45 20.16
N PHE A 207 -4.97 -21.85 21.27
CA PHE A 207 -5.85 -20.99 22.06
C PHE A 207 -5.11 -19.73 22.53
N ASN A 208 -3.92 -19.88 23.12
CA ASN A 208 -3.11 -18.76 23.60
C ASN A 208 -2.75 -17.82 22.45
N TYR A 209 -2.25 -18.35 21.33
CA TYR A 209 -1.92 -17.57 20.16
C TYR A 209 -3.13 -16.76 19.64
N LEU A 210 -4.29 -17.41 19.45
CA LEU A 210 -5.52 -16.77 19.00
C LEU A 210 -6.04 -15.71 19.99
N PHE A 211 -5.91 -15.95 21.29
CA PHE A 211 -6.32 -15.01 22.33
C PHE A 211 -5.51 -13.70 22.30
N PHE A 212 -4.18 -13.79 22.21
CA PHE A 212 -3.33 -12.59 22.12
C PHE A 212 -3.53 -11.85 20.80
N LYS A 213 -3.72 -12.59 19.71
CA LYS A 213 -4.05 -12.02 18.39
C LYS A 213 -5.38 -11.28 18.39
N LYS A 214 -6.42 -11.80 19.06
CA LYS A 214 -7.70 -11.09 19.24
C LYS A 214 -7.49 -9.74 19.94
N LYS A 215 -6.76 -9.72 21.06
CA LYS A 215 -6.45 -8.50 21.81
C LYS A 215 -5.73 -7.46 20.95
N GLU A 216 -4.80 -7.91 20.10
CA GLU A 216 -4.10 -7.07 19.14
C GLU A 216 -5.08 -6.40 18.15
N PHE A 217 -5.95 -7.18 17.49
CA PHE A 217 -6.95 -6.61 16.58
C PHE A 217 -7.94 -5.68 17.28
N GLU A 218 -8.37 -5.98 18.51
CA GLU A 218 -9.23 -5.10 19.31
C GLU A 218 -8.56 -3.75 19.59
N LYS A 219 -7.26 -3.73 19.90
CA LYS A 219 -6.47 -2.50 20.08
C LYS A 219 -6.37 -1.69 18.79
N LEU A 220 -6.06 -2.35 17.67
CA LEU A 220 -5.95 -1.72 16.35
C LEU A 220 -7.27 -1.09 15.88
N ASN A 221 -8.40 -1.73 16.20
CA ASN A 221 -9.75 -1.26 15.86
C ASN A 221 -10.10 0.07 16.54
N ILE A 222 -9.62 0.29 17.78
CA ILE A 222 -10.00 1.45 18.59
C ILE A 222 -9.11 2.67 18.31
N GLN A 223 -7.81 2.45 18.14
CA GLN A 223 -6.78 3.49 18.25
C GLN A 223 -6.33 4.11 16.92
N GLU A 224 -6.49 3.42 15.78
CA GLU A 224 -5.93 3.90 14.50
C GLU A 224 -6.95 4.65 13.64
N LEU A 225 -6.63 5.90 13.28
CA LEU A 225 -7.40 6.73 12.36
C LEU A 225 -6.67 6.87 11.01
N ASN A 226 -7.25 6.25 10.01
CA ASN A 226 -6.73 6.16 8.66
C ASN A 226 -7.35 7.20 7.73
N ASP A 227 -6.56 7.66 6.76
CA ASP A 227 -7.08 8.55 5.72
C ASP A 227 -7.89 7.74 4.71
N LYS A 228 -9.10 8.21 4.44
CA LYS A 228 -9.93 7.70 3.34
C LYS A 228 -10.14 8.83 2.34
N TYR A 229 -9.84 8.53 1.08
CA TYR A 229 -9.93 9.48 -0.02
C TYR A 229 -11.13 9.16 -0.90
N ILE A 230 -11.87 10.20 -1.25
CA ILE A 230 -13.09 10.12 -2.06
C ILE A 230 -13.01 11.15 -3.19
N ILE A 231 -13.39 10.75 -4.40
CA ILE A 231 -13.66 11.65 -5.52
C ILE A 231 -15.17 11.79 -5.64
N ALA A 232 -15.69 13.00 -5.40
CA ALA A 232 -17.07 13.32 -5.68
C ALA A 232 -17.19 13.82 -7.13
N VAL A 233 -18.04 13.17 -7.93
CA VAL A 233 -18.28 13.46 -9.34
C VAL A 233 -19.67 14.05 -9.48
N TYR A 234 -19.79 15.21 -10.12
CA TYR A 234 -21.05 15.94 -10.21
C TYR A 234 -21.52 16.02 -11.65
N ASP A 235 -22.83 15.88 -11.87
CA ASP A 235 -23.45 16.16 -13.16
C ASP A 235 -24.89 16.67 -12.99
N LYS A 236 -25.42 17.26 -14.05
CA LYS A 236 -26.84 17.61 -14.16
C LYS A 236 -27.68 16.37 -14.43
N ASP A 237 -27.13 15.43 -15.21
CA ASP A 237 -27.83 14.25 -15.69
C ASP A 237 -27.24 12.94 -15.15
N LYS A 238 -28.13 12.03 -14.75
CA LYS A 238 -27.74 10.74 -14.17
C LYS A 238 -27.03 9.83 -15.19
N GLY A 239 -27.37 9.92 -16.47
CA GLY A 239 -26.72 9.15 -17.54
C GLY A 239 -25.24 9.49 -17.69
N ASN A 240 -24.93 10.79 -17.73
CA ASN A 240 -23.57 11.30 -17.85
C ASN A 240 -22.69 10.90 -16.66
N ILE A 241 -23.24 10.87 -15.44
CA ILE A 241 -22.51 10.38 -14.26
C ILE A 241 -21.92 8.99 -14.49
N ASN A 242 -22.68 8.06 -15.04
CA ASN A 242 -22.18 6.69 -15.24
C ASN A 242 -20.99 6.66 -16.21
N ASN A 243 -21.06 7.45 -17.29
CA ASN A 243 -19.97 7.59 -18.25
C ASN A 243 -18.74 8.22 -17.60
N ASN A 244 -18.93 9.30 -16.86
CA ASN A 244 -17.86 10.01 -16.14
C ASN A 244 -17.18 9.11 -15.10
N ILE A 245 -17.94 8.29 -14.36
CA ILE A 245 -17.41 7.31 -13.42
C ILE A 245 -16.54 6.27 -14.13
N LEU A 246 -17.03 5.69 -15.23
CA LEU A 246 -16.29 4.70 -16.00
C LEU A 246 -15.00 5.27 -16.57
N GLN A 247 -15.03 6.51 -17.06
CA GLN A 247 -13.85 7.23 -17.53
C GLN A 247 -12.79 7.38 -16.41
N ILE A 248 -13.20 7.81 -15.21
CA ILE A 248 -12.30 7.95 -14.06
C ILE A 248 -11.70 6.60 -13.65
N ILE A 249 -12.53 5.57 -13.48
CA ILE A 249 -12.08 4.24 -13.06
C ILE A 249 -11.09 3.66 -14.07
N ASN A 250 -11.41 3.73 -15.37
CA ASN A 250 -10.54 3.22 -16.42
C ASN A 250 -9.22 3.98 -16.50
N PHE A 251 -9.24 5.31 -16.29
CA PHE A 251 -8.02 6.11 -16.26
C PHE A 251 -7.10 5.69 -15.09
N PHE A 252 -7.62 5.68 -13.86
CA PHE A 252 -6.79 5.36 -12.69
C PHE A 252 -6.31 3.91 -12.69
N LYS A 253 -7.11 2.98 -13.24
CA LYS A 253 -6.69 1.59 -13.46
C LYS A 253 -5.44 1.48 -14.35
N LYS A 254 -5.30 2.33 -15.39
CA LYS A 254 -4.12 2.34 -16.28
C LYS A 254 -2.84 2.76 -15.57
N ILE A 255 -2.93 3.63 -14.56
CA ILE A 255 -1.80 4.07 -13.74
C ILE A 255 -1.66 3.29 -12.43
N GLU A 256 -2.33 2.13 -12.31
CA GLU A 256 -2.28 1.21 -11.18
C GLU A 256 -2.81 1.77 -9.85
N ILE A 257 -3.76 2.69 -9.92
CA ILE A 257 -4.45 3.25 -8.76
C ILE A 257 -5.87 2.68 -8.70
N ASP A 258 -6.17 1.95 -7.63
CA ASP A 258 -7.47 1.31 -7.44
C ASP A 258 -8.53 2.37 -7.10
N VAL A 259 -9.53 2.51 -7.98
CA VAL A 259 -10.70 3.38 -7.79
C VAL A 259 -11.98 2.58 -7.95
N ARG A 260 -12.93 2.76 -7.03
CA ARG A 260 -14.22 2.07 -7.04
C ARG A 260 -15.36 3.01 -6.70
N ALA A 261 -16.52 2.82 -7.30
CA ALA A 261 -17.74 3.50 -6.86
C ALA A 261 -18.22 2.94 -5.51
N LEU A 262 -18.71 3.84 -4.65
CA LEU A 262 -19.39 3.46 -3.42
C LEU A 262 -20.81 3.00 -3.72
N ASN A 263 -21.24 1.91 -3.09
CA ASN A 263 -22.65 1.50 -3.15
C ASN A 263 -23.52 2.37 -2.23
N ASN A 264 -24.84 2.15 -2.24
CA ASN A 264 -25.79 2.90 -1.39
C ASN A 264 -25.36 2.95 0.10
N VAL A 265 -25.02 1.80 0.67
CA VAL A 265 -24.62 1.67 2.07
C VAL A 265 -23.36 2.46 2.37
N GLU A 266 -22.34 2.30 1.53
CA GLU A 266 -21.05 2.96 1.72
C GLU A 266 -21.14 4.47 1.50
N THR A 267 -21.97 4.92 0.56
CA THR A 267 -22.28 6.34 0.36
C THR A 267 -22.96 6.92 1.58
N TYR A 268 -23.93 6.21 2.17
CA TYR A 268 -24.58 6.62 3.39
C TYR A 268 -23.59 6.74 4.57
N ASP A 269 -22.77 5.72 4.79
CA ASP A 269 -21.78 5.69 5.88
C ASP A 269 -20.72 6.80 5.71
N PHE A 270 -20.28 7.03 4.47
CA PHE A 270 -19.40 8.14 4.12
C PHE A 270 -20.03 9.49 4.48
N LEU A 271 -21.25 9.76 4.01
CA LEU A 271 -21.93 11.03 4.25
C LEU A 271 -22.23 11.24 5.75
N TYR A 272 -22.63 10.19 6.46
CA TYR A 272 -22.84 10.24 7.91
C TYR A 272 -21.54 10.62 8.62
N THR A 273 -20.43 9.96 8.30
CA THR A 273 -19.11 10.25 8.89
C THR A 273 -18.64 11.67 8.55
N PHE A 274 -18.82 12.09 7.30
CA PHE A 274 -18.43 13.43 6.84
C PHE A 274 -19.17 14.55 7.57
N HIS A 275 -20.47 14.38 7.84
CA HIS A 275 -21.28 15.39 8.52
C HIS A 275 -21.26 15.32 10.04
N ASN A 276 -21.01 14.14 10.63
CA ASN A 276 -21.04 13.95 12.08
C ASN A 276 -19.65 13.87 12.73
N ILE A 277 -18.58 13.70 11.93
CA ILE A 277 -17.19 13.48 12.41
C ILE A 277 -17.04 12.16 13.20
N VAL A 278 -18.11 11.37 13.28
CA VAL A 278 -18.20 10.10 13.99
C VAL A 278 -18.71 9.06 13.01
N GLU A 279 -18.13 7.88 13.06
CA GLU A 279 -18.55 6.76 12.22
C GLU A 279 -19.99 6.34 12.52
N ASN A 280 -20.66 5.85 11.49
CA ASN A 280 -22.01 5.34 11.62
C ASN A 280 -22.00 4.03 12.44
N LYS A 281 -22.75 4.02 13.55
CA LYS A 281 -23.02 2.81 14.35
C LYS A 281 -24.46 2.33 14.18
N ASN A 282 -25.29 3.07 13.43
CA ASN A 282 -26.71 2.78 13.28
C ASN A 282 -26.95 1.82 12.12
N ILE A 283 -27.78 0.82 12.38
CA ILE A 283 -28.25 -0.18 11.41
C ILE A 283 -29.26 0.45 10.43
N ASP A 284 -30.01 1.46 10.89
CA ASP A 284 -31.08 2.10 10.13
C ASP A 284 -30.56 3.25 9.24
N LYS A 285 -30.68 3.08 7.92
CA LYS A 285 -30.00 3.89 6.89
C LYS A 285 -30.92 4.94 6.27
N ASN A 286 -31.43 5.84 7.09
CA ASN A 286 -32.32 6.92 6.65
C ASN A 286 -31.54 8.22 6.39
N LEU A 287 -31.67 8.81 5.20
CA LEU A 287 -31.04 10.10 4.85
C LEU A 287 -31.25 11.22 5.88
N LYS A 288 -32.37 11.21 6.62
CA LYS A 288 -32.66 12.16 7.69
C LYS A 288 -31.68 12.06 8.87
N GLU A 289 -31.02 10.92 9.06
CA GLU A 289 -30.06 10.65 10.13
C GLU A 289 -28.64 11.14 9.82
N ILE A 290 -28.29 11.39 8.54
CA ILE A 290 -26.99 11.96 8.16
C ILE A 290 -26.77 13.34 8.78
N VAL A 291 -27.86 14.07 9.00
CA VAL A 291 -27.83 15.44 9.49
C VAL A 291 -27.41 15.46 10.97
N PRO A 292 -26.46 16.31 11.37
CA PRO A 292 -26.02 16.38 12.76
C PRO A 292 -27.16 16.78 13.69
N LYS A 293 -27.10 16.27 14.93
CA LYS A 293 -28.12 16.51 15.96
C LYS A 293 -28.18 17.98 16.34
N LYS A 294 -27.02 18.64 16.48
CA LYS A 294 -26.92 20.06 16.85
C LYS A 294 -25.69 20.74 16.27
N ILE A 295 -25.88 21.97 15.79
CA ILE A 295 -24.80 22.86 15.35
C ILE A 295 -24.96 24.23 16.01
N PHE A 296 -23.90 24.71 16.66
CA PHE A 296 -23.84 26.04 17.26
C PHE A 296 -22.71 26.86 16.67
N PHE A 297 -23.05 27.87 15.88
CA PHE A 297 -22.07 28.77 15.28
C PHE A 297 -21.60 29.85 16.25
N LYS A 298 -20.29 30.10 16.23
CA LYS A 298 -19.62 31.21 16.91
C LYS A 298 -18.89 32.06 15.87
N LYS A 299 -18.26 33.15 16.32
CA LYS A 299 -17.54 34.10 15.44
C LYS A 299 -16.46 33.47 14.56
N ASN A 300 -15.73 32.48 15.05
CA ASN A 300 -14.53 31.93 14.40
C ASN A 300 -14.44 30.39 14.41
N HIS A 301 -15.45 29.73 14.98
CA HIS A 301 -15.56 28.27 15.11
C HIS A 301 -17.04 27.94 15.28
N PHE A 302 -17.36 26.66 15.33
CA PHE A 302 -18.69 26.16 15.68
C PHE A 302 -18.56 24.89 16.52
N ILE A 303 -19.67 24.46 17.12
CA ILE A 303 -19.74 23.23 17.90
C ILE A 303 -20.69 22.29 17.15
N LEU A 304 -20.20 21.13 16.75
CA LEU A 304 -20.93 20.09 16.02
C LEU A 304 -21.06 18.87 16.92
N ASN A 305 -22.28 18.51 17.35
CA ASN A 305 -22.53 17.35 18.23
C ASN A 305 -21.64 17.27 19.51
N ASN A 306 -21.16 18.40 20.03
CA ASN A 306 -20.19 18.57 21.16
C ASN A 306 -18.71 18.65 20.77
N ILE A 307 -18.36 18.46 19.50
CA ILE A 307 -17.01 18.59 19.00
C ILE A 307 -16.79 20.05 18.57
N TYR A 308 -15.68 20.66 18.99
CA TYR A 308 -15.29 21.99 18.54
C TYR A 308 -14.69 21.88 17.14
N SER A 309 -15.25 22.63 16.19
CA SER A 309 -14.88 22.54 14.78
C SER A 309 -14.68 23.93 14.17
N LYS A 310 -13.81 24.00 13.16
CA LYS A 310 -13.59 25.22 12.38
C LYS A 310 -13.35 24.88 10.93
N ILE A 311 -13.99 25.62 10.02
CA ILE A 311 -13.68 25.59 8.60
C ILE A 311 -12.78 26.75 8.22
N THR A 312 -11.71 26.45 7.49
CA THR A 312 -10.78 27.41 6.90
C THR A 312 -10.58 27.13 5.42
N SER A 313 -10.20 28.14 4.64
CA SER A 313 -9.82 27.97 3.23
C SER A 313 -8.42 28.51 2.96
N ILE A 314 -7.90 28.30 1.75
CA ILE A 314 -6.70 29.00 1.28
C ILE A 314 -7.12 30.33 0.63
N SER A 315 -6.47 31.44 1.00
CA SER A 315 -6.70 32.76 0.38
C SER A 315 -5.70 33.07 -0.73
N GLU A 316 -4.47 32.58 -0.61
CA GLU A 316 -3.37 32.85 -1.53
C GLU A 316 -2.39 31.68 -1.46
N TYR A 317 -1.98 31.16 -2.62
CA TYR A 317 -0.92 30.16 -2.75
C TYR A 317 0.44 30.85 -2.94
N ALA A 318 1.53 30.13 -2.72
CA ALA A 318 2.86 30.61 -3.09
C ALA A 318 2.94 30.83 -4.62
N LEU A 319 3.65 31.88 -5.04
CA LEU A 319 3.94 32.11 -6.46
C LEU A 319 4.74 30.95 -7.03
N ASP A 320 5.77 30.50 -6.30
CA ASP A 320 6.54 29.30 -6.61
C ASP A 320 5.94 28.12 -5.84
N LEU A 321 5.11 27.31 -6.50
CA LEU A 321 4.56 26.09 -5.91
C LEU A 321 5.60 24.96 -5.93
N ASN A 322 5.82 24.39 -4.74
CA ASN A 322 6.56 23.15 -4.58
C ASN A 322 5.78 21.97 -5.17
N VAL A 323 6.49 20.95 -5.66
CA VAL A 323 5.88 19.67 -6.01
C VAL A 323 5.36 19.00 -4.73
N GLY A 324 4.14 18.47 -4.77
CA GLY A 324 3.48 17.83 -3.62
C GLY A 324 2.91 18.79 -2.57
N TRP A 325 2.73 20.07 -2.92
CA TRP A 325 2.23 21.09 -1.98
C TRP A 325 0.88 20.74 -1.31
N ALA A 326 -0.03 20.02 -2.00
CA ALA A 326 -1.32 19.68 -1.40
C ALA A 326 -1.21 18.50 -0.44
N ASP A 327 -0.24 17.60 -0.62
CA ASP A 327 0.02 16.50 0.31
C ASP A 327 0.34 17.01 1.72
N THR A 328 1.14 18.08 1.83
CA THR A 328 1.46 18.67 3.14
C THR A 328 0.22 19.25 3.83
N PHE A 329 -0.73 19.78 3.06
CA PHE A 329 -2.01 20.26 3.61
C PHE A 329 -2.90 19.11 4.03
N PHE A 330 -3.06 18.11 3.16
CA PHE A 330 -3.89 16.94 3.42
C PHE A 330 -3.37 16.16 4.61
N ASN A 331 -2.06 16.06 4.84
CA ASN A 331 -1.44 15.39 6.00
C ASN A 331 -1.63 16.12 7.36
N SER A 332 -2.51 17.13 7.42
CA SER A 332 -2.87 17.79 8.69
C SER A 332 -3.66 16.88 9.63
N THR A 333 -3.39 16.95 10.93
CA THR A 333 -4.03 16.12 11.97
C THR A 333 -5.46 16.58 12.27
N ASN A 334 -6.34 15.63 12.58
CA ASN A 334 -7.77 15.85 12.90
C ASN A 334 -8.46 16.86 11.97
N THR A 335 -8.20 16.73 10.67
CA THR A 335 -8.69 17.65 9.65
C THR A 335 -9.27 16.86 8.48
N PHE A 336 -10.53 17.12 8.14
CA PHE A 336 -11.10 16.72 6.86
C PHE A 336 -10.81 17.81 5.83
N ALA A 337 -10.62 17.41 4.57
CA ALA A 337 -10.41 18.36 3.48
C ALA A 337 -11.40 18.08 2.35
N ILE A 338 -11.91 19.14 1.73
CA ILE A 338 -12.61 19.06 0.45
C ILE A 338 -12.03 20.09 -0.50
N TRP A 339 -11.60 19.62 -1.67
CA TRP A 339 -11.08 20.43 -2.74
C TRP A 339 -12.02 20.37 -3.92
N HIS A 340 -12.79 21.44 -4.12
CA HIS A 340 -13.65 21.58 -5.28
C HIS A 340 -12.80 22.00 -6.48
N ILE A 341 -12.96 21.31 -7.61
CA ILE A 341 -12.22 21.54 -8.85
C ILE A 341 -13.26 21.57 -9.98
N SER A 342 -13.46 22.75 -10.59
CA SER A 342 -14.47 22.95 -11.64
C SER A 342 -13.80 23.50 -12.89
N PRO A 343 -13.91 22.85 -14.07
CA PRO A 343 -13.29 23.37 -15.29
C PRO A 343 -13.88 24.72 -15.68
N ILE A 344 -13.05 25.60 -16.24
CA ILE A 344 -13.44 26.86 -16.85
C ILE A 344 -13.52 26.65 -18.36
N ILE A 345 -14.56 27.19 -19.00
CA ILE A 345 -14.74 27.11 -20.46
C ILE A 345 -13.67 27.98 -21.15
N ASN A 346 -13.04 27.46 -22.21
CA ASN A 346 -11.87 28.09 -22.87
C ASN A 346 -12.10 29.55 -23.29
N GLU A 347 -13.25 29.87 -23.88
CA GLU A 347 -13.59 31.24 -24.36
C GLU A 347 -13.67 32.30 -23.25
N ASP A 348 -14.03 31.88 -22.04
CA ASP A 348 -14.07 32.78 -20.89
C ASP A 348 -12.66 33.02 -20.33
N TYR A 349 -11.74 32.08 -20.55
CA TYR A 349 -10.43 32.09 -19.94
C TYR A 349 -9.45 33.06 -20.61
N GLU A 350 -9.39 33.10 -21.94
CA GLU A 350 -8.59 34.08 -22.69
C GLU A 350 -8.91 35.50 -22.21
N LYS A 351 -10.21 35.83 -22.14
CA LYS A 351 -10.70 37.12 -21.62
C LYS A 351 -10.31 37.37 -20.16
N ILE A 352 -10.23 36.33 -19.32
CA ILE A 352 -9.83 36.45 -17.91
C ILE A 352 -8.33 36.76 -17.82
N LEU A 353 -7.51 36.13 -18.65
CA LEU A 353 -6.07 36.36 -18.71
C LEU A 353 -5.70 37.74 -19.23
N ASP A 354 -6.24 38.14 -20.38
CA ASP A 354 -5.96 39.44 -20.99
C ASP A 354 -6.28 40.56 -19.99
N LYS A 355 -7.48 40.48 -19.38
CA LYS A 355 -7.89 41.42 -18.33
C LYS A 355 -6.97 41.40 -17.11
N ALA A 356 -6.38 40.26 -16.77
CA ALA A 356 -5.47 40.18 -15.63
C ALA A 356 -4.09 40.76 -15.97
N ASN A 357 -3.57 40.49 -17.16
CA ASN A 357 -2.33 41.04 -17.67
C ASN A 357 -2.42 42.58 -17.77
N ASP A 358 -3.46 43.09 -18.42
CA ASP A 358 -3.72 44.52 -18.58
C ASP A 358 -3.79 45.27 -17.25
N LYS A 359 -4.50 44.70 -16.27
CA LYS A 359 -4.63 45.30 -14.93
C LYS A 359 -3.28 45.41 -14.23
N ILE A 360 -2.39 44.45 -14.42
CA ILE A 360 -1.09 44.44 -13.76
C ILE A 360 -0.14 45.39 -14.43
N LEU A 361 -0.07 45.41 -15.76
CA LEU A 361 0.68 46.40 -16.53
C LEU A 361 0.25 47.82 -16.15
N THR A 362 -1.06 48.05 -16.05
CA THR A 362 -1.64 49.30 -15.57
C THR A 362 -1.19 49.61 -14.13
N SER A 363 -1.22 48.63 -13.23
CA SER A 363 -0.78 48.83 -11.84
C SER A 363 0.72 49.15 -11.72
N ILE A 364 1.56 48.58 -12.59
CA ILE A 364 3.00 48.88 -12.67
C ILE A 364 3.20 50.32 -13.15
N ALA A 365 2.46 50.74 -14.18
CA ALA A 365 2.52 52.10 -14.71
C ALA A 365 2.17 53.16 -13.65
N PHE A 366 1.18 52.90 -12.79
CA PHE A 366 0.79 53.79 -11.70
C PHE A 366 1.74 53.78 -10.49
N ASN A 367 2.53 52.71 -10.28
CA ASN A 367 3.34 52.50 -9.06
C ASN A 367 4.87 52.58 -9.29
N LYS A 368 5.36 53.55 -10.08
CA LYS A 368 6.80 53.72 -10.44
C LYS A 368 7.80 53.90 -9.28
N LYS A 369 7.37 54.07 -8.02
CA LYS A 369 8.24 54.46 -6.89
C LYS A 369 8.92 53.31 -6.12
N SER A 370 8.59 52.03 -6.38
CA SER A 370 9.15 50.91 -5.60
C SER A 370 9.64 49.75 -6.48
N ILE A 371 10.95 49.69 -6.70
CA ILE A 371 11.63 48.61 -7.46
C ILE A 371 11.28 47.22 -6.91
N TYR A 372 11.23 47.06 -5.58
CA TYR A 372 10.90 45.78 -4.95
C TYR A 372 9.48 45.30 -5.28
N ARG A 373 8.48 46.20 -5.29
CA ARG A 373 7.11 45.84 -5.67
C ARG A 373 7.01 45.53 -7.15
N SER A 374 7.65 46.35 -7.99
CA SER A 374 7.71 46.10 -9.43
C SER A 374 8.29 44.72 -9.73
N LYS A 375 9.37 44.28 -9.06
CA LYS A 375 9.92 42.91 -9.20
C LYS A 375 8.91 41.81 -8.85
N LYS A 376 8.05 42.03 -7.85
CA LYS A 376 7.01 41.07 -7.48
C LYS A 376 5.89 41.01 -8.51
N ASP A 377 5.52 42.15 -9.07
CA ASP A 377 4.49 42.24 -10.11
C ASP A 377 5.02 41.63 -11.43
N PHE A 378 6.30 41.80 -11.77
CA PHE A 378 6.93 41.11 -12.91
C PHE A 378 6.93 39.59 -12.77
N LYS A 379 7.26 39.05 -11.59
CA LYS A 379 7.12 37.60 -11.33
C LYS A 379 5.69 37.09 -11.47
N PHE A 380 4.70 37.95 -11.22
CA PHE A 380 3.31 37.59 -11.43
C PHE A 380 2.96 37.53 -12.92
N ILE A 381 3.46 38.48 -13.71
CA ILE A 381 3.31 38.46 -15.17
C ILE A 381 3.95 37.19 -15.73
N GLU A 382 5.17 36.85 -15.30
CA GLU A 382 5.84 35.59 -15.68
C GLU A 382 4.97 34.35 -15.36
N ALA A 383 4.26 34.35 -14.23
CA ALA A 383 3.34 33.28 -13.88
C ALA A 383 2.07 33.25 -14.75
N ILE A 384 1.58 34.41 -15.22
CA ILE A 384 0.50 34.47 -16.20
C ILE A 384 1.00 33.94 -17.55
N ASP A 385 2.15 34.41 -18.02
CA ASP A 385 2.74 34.03 -19.30
C ASP A 385 3.03 32.54 -19.36
N GLU A 386 3.54 31.96 -18.27
CA GLU A 386 3.71 30.50 -18.17
C GLU A 386 2.36 29.79 -18.34
N ILE A 387 1.29 30.26 -17.69
CA ILE A 387 -0.02 29.63 -17.85
C ILE A 387 -0.57 29.83 -19.25
N MET A 388 -0.36 31.00 -19.88
CA MET A 388 -0.73 31.25 -21.27
C MET A 388 -0.10 30.21 -22.19
N ASP A 389 1.22 30.00 -22.08
CA ASP A 389 1.95 29.01 -22.85
C ASP A 389 1.42 27.59 -22.63
N LEU A 390 1.13 27.19 -21.39
CA LEU A 390 0.60 25.86 -21.09
C LEU A 390 -0.80 25.63 -21.69
N VAL A 391 -1.62 26.68 -21.73
CA VAL A 391 -2.97 26.59 -22.30
C VAL A 391 -2.91 26.59 -23.83
N SER A 392 -2.13 27.50 -24.42
CA SER A 392 -2.06 27.68 -25.87
C SER A 392 -1.27 26.57 -26.57
N ASN A 393 -0.14 26.17 -26.00
CA ASN A 393 0.82 25.27 -26.68
C ASN A 393 0.77 23.84 -26.15
N GLN A 394 0.32 23.62 -24.90
CA GLN A 394 0.30 22.29 -24.27
C GLN A 394 -1.12 21.76 -24.00
N ASN A 395 -2.16 22.42 -24.53
CA ASN A 395 -3.58 22.05 -24.39
C ASN A 395 -4.00 21.79 -22.92
N GLN A 396 -3.42 22.53 -21.97
CA GLN A 396 -3.80 22.39 -20.57
C GLN A 396 -5.08 23.16 -20.26
N LYS A 397 -5.95 22.55 -19.43
CA LYS A 397 -7.17 23.21 -18.94
C LYS A 397 -6.92 23.96 -17.64
N ILE A 398 -7.85 24.87 -17.34
CA ILE A 398 -7.85 25.64 -16.11
C ILE A 398 -9.11 25.43 -15.33
N PHE A 399 -8.93 25.38 -14.03
CA PHE A 399 -9.95 25.05 -13.07
C PHE A 399 -10.13 26.17 -12.07
N ASP A 400 -11.38 26.46 -11.77
CA ASP A 400 -11.77 27.25 -10.63
C ASP A 400 -11.78 26.33 -9.39
N THR A 401 -10.81 26.54 -8.49
CA THR A 401 -10.56 25.60 -7.39
C THR A 401 -10.83 26.22 -6.02
N ASN A 402 -11.36 25.44 -5.07
CA ASN A 402 -11.56 25.91 -3.69
C ASN A 402 -11.29 24.80 -2.69
N LEU A 403 -10.30 25.01 -1.83
CA LEU A 403 -9.86 24.06 -0.83
C LEU A 403 -10.33 24.49 0.56
N LEU A 404 -11.19 23.67 1.17
CA LEU A 404 -11.72 23.85 2.51
C LEU A 404 -11.22 22.76 3.46
N PHE A 405 -10.84 23.17 4.67
CA PHE A 405 -10.41 22.28 5.74
C PHE A 405 -11.36 22.39 6.92
N LEU A 406 -11.91 21.28 7.36
CA LEU A 406 -12.67 21.15 8.61
C LEU A 406 -11.75 20.54 9.67
N THR A 407 -11.19 21.36 10.54
CA THR A 407 -10.39 20.90 11.70
C THR A 407 -11.27 20.79 12.93
N PHE A 408 -11.08 19.74 13.72
CA PHE A 408 -11.92 19.46 14.87
C PHE A 408 -11.14 18.92 16.09
N ALA A 409 -11.68 19.13 17.29
CA ALA A 409 -11.15 18.61 18.55
C ALA A 409 -12.21 18.59 19.65
N ASP A 410 -11.97 17.81 20.70
CA ASP A 410 -12.90 17.66 21.83
C ASP A 410 -13.02 18.93 22.69
N THR A 411 -11.94 19.73 22.75
CA THR A 411 -11.90 20.98 23.50
C THR A 411 -11.48 22.15 22.62
N LYS A 412 -11.92 23.36 23.00
CA LYS A 412 -11.53 24.60 22.33
C LYS A 412 -10.03 24.86 22.36
N SER A 413 -9.35 24.48 23.45
CA SER A 413 -7.90 24.62 23.58
C SER A 413 -7.19 23.69 22.59
N ASN A 414 -7.60 22.42 22.53
CA ASN A 414 -7.05 21.44 21.60
C ASN A 414 -7.28 21.87 20.15
N LEU A 415 -8.48 22.38 19.80
CA LEU A 415 -8.74 22.91 18.46
C LEU A 415 -7.76 24.02 18.07
N LYS A 416 -7.48 24.96 19.00
CA LYS A 416 -6.53 26.06 18.76
C LYS A 416 -5.11 25.53 18.56
N ASN A 417 -4.70 24.54 19.35
CA ASN A 417 -3.38 23.92 19.25
C ASN A 417 -3.23 23.12 17.95
N THR A 418 -4.21 22.29 17.59
CA THR A 418 -4.22 21.51 16.34
C THR A 418 -4.14 22.43 15.12
N LEU A 419 -4.94 23.51 15.09
CA LEU A 419 -4.88 24.50 14.02
C LEU A 419 -3.48 25.13 13.89
N LYS A 420 -2.87 25.56 15.00
CA LYS A 420 -1.55 26.21 14.98
C LYS A 420 -0.41 25.25 14.62
N ASN A 421 -0.37 24.09 15.26
CA ASN A 421 0.76 23.16 15.21
C ASN A 421 0.72 22.23 14.00
N SER A 422 -0.46 22.04 13.39
CA SER A 422 -0.63 21.21 12.21
C SER A 422 -1.00 22.05 10.98
N LEU A 423 -2.28 22.41 10.80
CA LEU A 423 -2.75 23.04 9.55
C LEU A 423 -2.00 24.35 9.21
N TYR A 424 -1.90 25.28 10.17
CA TYR A 424 -1.30 26.59 9.91
C TYR A 424 0.21 26.49 9.71
N LYS A 425 0.86 25.56 10.41
CA LYS A 425 2.27 25.24 10.22
C LYS A 425 2.50 24.71 8.80
N ASN A 426 1.73 23.71 8.37
CA ASN A 426 1.86 23.09 7.06
C ASN A 426 1.60 24.09 5.93
N VAL A 427 0.55 24.92 6.04
CA VAL A 427 0.29 25.97 5.03
C VAL A 427 1.39 27.03 4.97
N LYS A 428 2.00 27.38 6.11
CA LYS A 428 3.14 28.29 6.16
C LYS A 428 4.41 27.69 5.57
N LEU A 429 4.64 26.37 5.73
CA LEU A 429 5.77 25.67 5.11
C LEU A 429 5.72 25.79 3.57
N GLU A 430 4.53 25.66 2.98
CA GLU A 430 4.30 25.90 1.54
C GLU A 430 4.15 27.38 1.17
N LYS A 431 4.59 28.31 2.03
CA LYS A 431 4.55 29.77 1.82
C LYS A 431 3.18 30.31 1.38
N SER A 432 2.10 29.60 1.74
CA SER A 432 0.72 29.91 1.38
C SER A 432 -0.01 30.58 2.55
N LYS A 433 -1.19 31.16 2.30
CA LYS A 433 -1.97 31.90 3.32
C LYS A 433 -3.35 31.32 3.53
N ILE A 434 -3.74 31.23 4.80
CA ILE A 434 -5.04 30.74 5.24
C ILE A 434 -6.04 31.88 5.35
N ASN A 435 -7.24 31.65 4.82
CA ASN A 435 -8.44 32.41 5.16
C ASN A 435 -9.15 31.75 6.36
N LYS A 436 -9.25 32.49 7.46
CA LYS A 436 -9.90 32.00 8.69
C LYS A 436 -11.43 31.99 8.60
N LEU A 437 -12.02 32.61 7.58
CA LEU A 437 -13.46 32.72 7.36
C LEU A 437 -14.19 33.25 8.61
N LEU A 438 -13.67 34.33 9.18
CA LEU A 438 -14.24 34.97 10.36
C LEU A 438 -15.67 35.47 10.06
N PHE A 439 -16.62 35.19 10.97
CA PHE A 439 -18.06 35.44 10.83
C PHE A 439 -18.77 34.69 9.70
N ARG A 440 -18.04 33.87 8.92
CA ARG A 440 -18.54 33.20 7.71
C ARG A 440 -18.60 31.68 7.82
N GLN A 441 -18.53 31.14 9.05
CA GLN A 441 -18.55 29.69 9.29
C GLN A 441 -19.85 29.03 8.82
N ILE A 442 -20.99 29.73 8.83
CA ILE A 442 -22.27 29.23 8.29
C ILE A 442 -22.20 29.04 6.77
N GLU A 443 -21.65 30.02 6.06
CA GLU A 443 -21.45 29.95 4.60
C GLU A 443 -20.48 28.82 4.25
N ALA A 444 -19.38 28.72 5.01
CA ALA A 444 -18.36 27.70 4.83
C ALA A 444 -18.90 26.28 5.04
N TYR A 445 -19.65 26.06 6.12
CA TYR A 445 -20.27 24.76 6.41
C TYR A 445 -21.31 24.38 5.36
N SER A 446 -22.10 25.35 4.87
CA SER A 446 -23.04 25.11 3.80
C SER A 446 -22.35 24.69 2.50
N TYR A 447 -21.22 25.28 2.14
CA TYR A 447 -20.50 24.91 0.92
C TYR A 447 -19.77 23.56 1.07
N PHE A 448 -19.23 23.29 2.26
CA PHE A 448 -18.57 22.02 2.60
C PHE A 448 -19.47 20.79 2.38
N GLY A 449 -20.79 20.92 2.60
CA GLY A 449 -21.79 19.85 2.45
C GLY A 449 -22.22 19.51 1.02
N PHE A 450 -21.31 19.51 0.03
CA PHE A 450 -21.56 19.16 -1.38
C PHE A 450 -22.65 20.00 -2.09
N ASN A 451 -22.97 21.19 -1.58
CA ASN A 451 -23.99 22.06 -2.17
C ASN A 451 -23.43 22.87 -3.36
N ASN A 452 -24.30 23.22 -4.31
CA ASN A 452 -23.92 24.00 -5.51
C ASN A 452 -23.53 25.45 -5.21
N SER A 453 -24.13 26.03 -4.17
CA SER A 453 -23.98 27.46 -3.87
C SER A 453 -22.67 27.74 -3.12
N ASN A 454 -21.67 28.22 -3.86
CA ASN A 454 -20.42 28.72 -3.30
C ASN A 454 -20.59 30.14 -2.73
N TRP A 455 -21.06 30.23 -1.48
CA TRP A 455 -21.17 31.51 -0.78
C TRP A 455 -19.83 32.02 -0.23
N THR A 456 -18.81 31.17 -0.14
CA THR A 456 -17.49 31.60 0.34
C THR A 456 -16.77 32.44 -0.72
N LYS A 457 -16.98 32.16 -2.01
CA LYS A 457 -16.33 32.88 -3.13
C LYS A 457 -14.81 32.96 -2.95
N GLU A 458 -14.19 31.94 -2.37
CA GLU A 458 -12.73 31.85 -2.13
C GLU A 458 -12.00 31.03 -3.19
N ASN A 459 -12.56 30.95 -4.40
CA ASN A 459 -11.98 30.12 -5.45
C ASN A 459 -10.74 30.76 -6.06
N ILE A 460 -9.76 29.97 -6.46
CA ILE A 460 -8.50 30.37 -7.09
C ILE A 460 -8.32 29.52 -8.34
N GLU A 461 -7.97 30.18 -9.45
CA GLU A 461 -7.74 29.53 -10.74
C GLU A 461 -6.40 28.77 -10.73
N MET A 462 -6.41 27.53 -11.19
CA MET A 462 -5.21 26.69 -11.31
C MET A 462 -5.20 25.93 -12.64
N VAL A 463 -4.00 25.79 -13.23
CA VAL A 463 -3.79 24.98 -14.44
C VAL A 463 -3.68 23.49 -14.08
N SER A 464 -4.07 22.63 -15.03
CA SER A 464 -4.07 21.17 -14.93
C SER A 464 -2.79 20.61 -14.30
N ARG A 465 -1.61 21.04 -14.78
CA ARG A 465 -0.31 20.62 -14.24
C ARG A 465 -0.13 20.98 -12.76
N ASN A 466 -0.49 22.19 -12.34
CA ASN A 466 -0.32 22.62 -10.94
C ASN A 466 -1.21 21.81 -9.98
N ILE A 467 -2.38 21.36 -10.43
CA ILE A 467 -3.26 20.45 -9.68
C ILE A 467 -2.68 19.04 -9.67
N ALA A 468 -2.25 18.50 -10.82
CA ALA A 468 -1.67 17.17 -10.91
C ALA A 468 -0.44 17.00 -10.02
N PHE A 469 0.49 17.96 -10.09
CA PHE A 469 1.74 17.97 -9.31
C PHE A 469 1.54 18.23 -7.82
N SER A 470 0.32 18.46 -7.38
CA SER A 470 -0.01 18.59 -5.96
C SER A 470 -0.25 17.24 -5.26
N TRP A 471 -0.49 16.16 -6.03
CA TRP A 471 -1.00 14.85 -5.62
C TRP A 471 -1.15 14.61 -4.09
N PRO A 472 -2.37 14.75 -3.54
CA PRO A 472 -2.59 14.71 -2.10
C PRO A 472 -2.90 13.31 -1.53
N PHE A 473 -3.01 12.28 -2.36
CA PHE A 473 -3.49 10.95 -1.96
C PHE A 473 -2.32 10.00 -1.63
N THR A 474 -1.49 10.34 -0.65
CA THR A 474 -0.26 9.59 -0.33
C THR A 474 -0.44 8.52 0.73
N PHE A 475 -1.60 8.46 1.40
CA PHE A 475 -1.86 7.42 2.37
C PHE A 475 -2.28 6.13 1.65
N GLU A 476 -1.33 5.22 1.51
CA GLU A 476 -1.58 3.85 1.06
C GLU A 476 -2.19 3.05 2.20
N LYS A 477 -3.33 2.38 2.00
CA LYS A 477 -3.90 1.48 3.02
C LYS A 477 -3.28 0.08 2.88
N ASN A 478 -2.38 -0.27 3.78
CA ASN A 478 -1.65 -1.55 3.76
C ASN A 478 -2.28 -2.56 4.72
N ILE A 479 -3.59 -2.74 4.57
CA ILE A 479 -4.40 -3.62 5.39
C ILE A 479 -5.13 -4.58 4.46
N ASP A 480 -4.56 -5.76 4.28
CA ASP A 480 -5.20 -6.87 3.59
C ASP A 480 -6.26 -7.55 4.47
N GLN A 481 -7.06 -8.41 3.85
CA GLN A 481 -8.16 -9.11 4.53
C GLN A 481 -7.66 -10.23 5.48
N ASN A 482 -6.41 -10.70 5.34
CA ASN A 482 -5.87 -11.84 6.10
C ASN A 482 -5.34 -11.52 7.50
N PHE A 483 -4.91 -12.58 8.18
CA PHE A 483 -4.66 -12.67 9.62
C PHE A 483 -3.38 -12.03 10.14
N LEU A 484 -2.34 -11.89 9.31
CA LEU A 484 -1.01 -11.55 9.77
C LEU A 484 -0.82 -10.03 9.92
N TYR A 485 -0.90 -9.54 11.16
CA TYR A 485 -0.34 -8.24 11.52
C TYR A 485 1.18 -8.37 11.59
N LEU A 486 1.89 -7.64 10.73
CA LEU A 486 3.34 -7.66 10.68
C LEU A 486 3.96 -6.68 11.67
N GLY A 487 3.33 -5.51 11.81
CA GLY A 487 3.83 -4.41 12.61
C GLY A 487 3.33 -3.08 12.11
N LYS A 488 4.05 -2.01 12.42
CA LYS A 488 3.56 -0.65 12.26
C LYS A 488 4.61 0.26 11.63
N ASN A 489 4.14 1.20 10.82
CA ASN A 489 4.93 2.35 10.37
C ASN A 489 4.48 3.64 11.08
N ASN A 490 5.10 4.78 10.79
CA ASN A 490 4.74 6.04 11.45
C ASN A 490 3.28 6.48 11.25
N LYS A 491 2.55 5.92 10.27
CA LYS A 491 1.19 6.32 9.89
C LYS A 491 0.12 5.29 10.26
N GLN A 492 0.38 3.98 10.11
CA GLN A 492 -0.62 2.91 10.28
C GLN A 492 0.02 1.54 10.56
N SER A 493 -0.81 0.62 11.03
CA SER A 493 -0.51 -0.81 11.07
C SER A 493 -0.51 -1.46 9.70
N ILE A 494 0.30 -2.50 9.55
CA ILE A 494 0.47 -3.28 8.32
C ILE A 494 -0.04 -4.68 8.56
N ILE A 495 -1.05 -5.04 7.77
CA ILE A 495 -1.62 -6.38 7.74
C ILE A 495 -1.44 -6.91 6.34
N LEU A 496 -0.71 -8.01 6.24
CA LEU A 496 -0.29 -8.56 4.96
C LEU A 496 -0.99 -9.89 4.69
N ASP A 497 -1.45 -10.04 3.46
CA ASP A 497 -1.79 -11.33 2.89
C ASP A 497 -0.78 -11.73 1.80
N ILE A 498 0.14 -12.62 2.13
CA ILE A 498 1.07 -13.17 1.12
C ILE A 498 0.35 -14.07 0.11
N TRP A 499 -0.86 -14.55 0.40
CA TRP A 499 -1.66 -15.43 -0.45
C TRP A 499 -2.61 -14.67 -1.38
N LYS A 500 -2.62 -13.34 -1.31
CA LYS A 500 -3.43 -12.47 -2.15
C LYS A 500 -3.12 -12.72 -3.64
N ARG A 501 -4.18 -12.79 -4.44
CA ARG A 501 -4.09 -12.91 -5.91
C ARG A 501 -4.94 -11.83 -6.57
N ASN A 502 -4.30 -10.96 -7.33
CA ASN A 502 -4.96 -9.97 -8.16
C ASN A 502 -4.04 -9.58 -9.34
N HIS A 503 -4.44 -8.60 -10.15
CA HIS A 503 -3.64 -8.13 -11.29
C HIS A 503 -2.19 -7.72 -10.91
N PHE A 504 -1.95 -7.35 -9.65
CA PHE A 504 -0.64 -6.90 -9.17
C PHE A 504 0.12 -7.95 -8.33
N HIS A 505 -0.54 -9.02 -7.88
CA HIS A 505 0.03 -10.07 -7.03
C HIS A 505 -0.15 -11.42 -7.72
N SER A 506 0.92 -11.88 -8.37
CA SER A 506 0.91 -13.06 -9.26
C SER A 506 1.24 -14.38 -8.55
N ASN A 507 2.01 -14.31 -7.46
CA ASN A 507 2.46 -15.44 -6.66
C ASN A 507 2.64 -15.05 -5.19
N SER A 508 2.97 -16.02 -4.33
CA SER A 508 3.15 -15.83 -2.87
C SER A 508 4.60 -15.85 -2.41
N ASN A 509 5.53 -16.05 -3.32
CA ASN A 509 6.92 -16.30 -2.98
C ASN A 509 7.53 -15.08 -2.27
N CYS A 510 8.36 -15.34 -1.28
CA CYS A 510 9.00 -14.34 -0.45
C CYS A 510 10.53 -14.49 -0.47
N VAL A 511 11.24 -13.36 -0.51
CA VAL A 511 12.71 -13.32 -0.31
C VAL A 511 13.02 -12.41 0.86
N PHE A 512 13.94 -12.84 1.73
CA PHE A 512 14.41 -12.14 2.90
C PHE A 512 15.90 -11.82 2.78
N PHE A 513 16.25 -10.54 2.82
CA PHE A 513 17.62 -10.04 2.83
C PHE A 513 17.92 -9.29 4.13
N GLY A 514 19.14 -9.42 4.64
CA GLY A 514 19.54 -8.76 5.88
C GLY A 514 20.75 -9.39 6.55
N THR A 515 21.53 -8.57 7.24
CA THR A 515 22.66 -9.03 8.05
C THR A 515 22.21 -9.85 9.26
N SER A 516 23.16 -10.58 9.84
CA SER A 516 22.94 -11.35 11.07
C SER A 516 22.39 -10.48 12.20
N GLY A 517 21.47 -11.02 13.00
CA GLY A 517 20.91 -10.33 14.17
C GLY A 517 19.89 -9.22 13.88
N ARG A 518 19.47 -9.00 12.63
CA ARG A 518 18.50 -7.95 12.27
C ARG A 518 17.03 -8.35 12.38
N GLY A 519 16.75 -9.62 12.67
CA GLY A 519 15.39 -10.14 12.87
C GLY A 519 14.77 -10.87 11.68
N LYS A 520 15.58 -11.30 10.70
CA LYS A 520 15.11 -12.10 9.54
C LYS A 520 14.43 -13.40 9.97
N THR A 521 15.14 -14.28 10.69
CA THR A 521 14.60 -15.56 11.15
C THR A 521 13.38 -15.35 12.04
N THR A 522 13.41 -14.34 12.92
CA THR A 522 12.27 -14.01 13.78
C THR A 522 11.03 -13.62 12.97
N ALA A 523 11.19 -12.86 11.88
CA ALA A 523 10.10 -12.52 10.98
C ALA A 523 9.58 -13.75 10.22
N ILE A 524 10.47 -14.64 9.77
CA ILE A 524 10.09 -15.91 9.11
C ILE A 524 9.32 -16.81 10.09
N LYS A 525 9.78 -16.94 11.35
CA LYS A 525 9.09 -17.66 12.42
C LYS A 525 7.67 -17.12 12.64
N LYS A 526 7.49 -15.80 12.68
CA LYS A 526 6.16 -15.17 12.82
C LYS A 526 5.25 -15.53 11.64
N ILE A 527 5.75 -15.44 10.41
CA ILE A 527 4.98 -15.79 9.20
C ILE A 527 4.62 -17.28 9.17
N ALA A 528 5.59 -18.15 9.48
CA ALA A 528 5.42 -19.60 9.52
C ALA A 528 4.39 -20.00 10.60
N LEU A 529 4.49 -19.43 11.80
CA LEU A 529 3.55 -19.67 12.89
C LEU A 529 2.14 -19.21 12.52
N ASP A 530 1.98 -17.97 12.04
CA ASP A 530 0.66 -17.46 11.62
C ASP A 530 0.02 -18.35 10.56
N PHE A 531 0.79 -18.74 9.55
CA PHE A 531 0.31 -19.58 8.47
C PHE A 531 -0.04 -20.98 8.95
N SER A 532 0.76 -21.59 9.83
CA SER A 532 0.49 -22.92 10.40
C SER A 532 -0.82 -22.98 11.21
N MET A 533 -1.23 -21.85 11.80
CA MET A 533 -2.47 -21.72 12.58
C MET A 533 -3.71 -21.51 11.68
N GLN A 534 -3.55 -21.46 10.36
CA GLN A 534 -4.66 -21.39 9.41
C GLN A 534 -5.18 -22.80 9.10
N LYS A 535 -6.42 -22.90 8.62
CA LYS A 535 -6.94 -24.19 8.14
C LYS A 535 -6.28 -24.53 6.80
N ASN A 536 -6.05 -25.82 6.55
CA ASN A 536 -5.52 -26.35 5.29
C ASN A 536 -4.16 -25.76 4.88
N SER A 537 -3.26 -25.59 5.86
CA SER A 537 -1.90 -25.10 5.66
C SER A 537 -0.86 -26.16 6.00
N THR A 538 0.21 -26.22 5.23
CA THR A 538 1.40 -27.02 5.53
C THR A 538 2.65 -26.15 5.44
N VAL A 539 3.53 -26.23 6.43
CA VAL A 539 4.83 -25.55 6.47
C VAL A 539 5.93 -26.59 6.45
N ILE A 540 6.89 -26.42 5.54
CA ILE A 540 8.10 -27.23 5.44
C ILE A 540 9.29 -26.28 5.56
N ILE A 541 10.17 -26.51 6.54
CA ILE A 541 11.35 -25.68 6.79
C ILE A 541 12.61 -26.53 6.60
N VAL A 542 13.54 -26.05 5.79
CA VAL A 542 14.92 -26.55 5.74
C VAL A 542 15.80 -25.62 6.56
N ASP A 543 16.33 -26.14 7.67
CA ASP A 543 17.01 -25.38 8.71
C ASP A 543 18.50 -25.80 8.83
N PRO A 544 19.44 -25.02 8.25
CA PRO A 544 20.87 -25.30 8.33
C PRO A 544 21.54 -24.72 9.58
N GLN A 545 20.80 -24.11 10.51
CA GLN A 545 21.37 -23.50 11.73
C GLN A 545 20.72 -23.99 13.02
N ARG A 546 19.65 -24.78 12.92
CA ARG A 546 18.89 -25.32 14.04
C ARG A 546 18.17 -24.22 14.84
N GLU A 547 17.76 -23.14 14.17
CA GLU A 547 17.08 -21.99 14.79
C GLU A 547 15.58 -22.24 15.05
N TYR A 548 14.97 -23.25 14.43
CA TYR A 548 13.54 -23.49 14.47
C TYR A 548 13.09 -24.48 15.57
N GLN A 549 14.01 -24.90 16.45
CA GLN A 549 13.72 -25.79 17.59
C GLN A 549 12.60 -25.30 18.50
N ILE A 550 12.43 -23.98 18.59
CA ILE A 550 11.40 -23.33 19.40
C ILE A 550 10.00 -23.89 19.10
N PHE A 551 9.74 -24.29 17.85
CA PHE A 551 8.43 -24.79 17.45
C PHE A 551 8.05 -26.14 18.08
N LYS A 552 9.03 -26.92 18.58
CA LYS A 552 8.75 -28.19 19.28
C LYS A 552 7.88 -27.99 20.53
N ASN A 553 7.92 -26.80 21.13
CA ASN A 553 7.14 -26.46 22.32
C ASN A 553 5.78 -25.84 21.97
N ILE A 554 5.54 -25.52 20.69
CA ILE A 554 4.42 -24.70 20.22
C ILE A 554 3.45 -25.53 19.38
N LEU A 555 3.97 -26.42 18.53
CA LEU A 555 3.24 -27.15 17.51
C LEU A 555 3.63 -28.63 17.52
N ASP A 556 2.67 -29.49 17.22
CA ASP A 556 2.95 -30.85 16.76
C ASP A 556 3.65 -30.80 15.39
N LEU A 557 4.95 -31.11 15.40
CA LEU A 557 5.80 -31.03 14.22
C LEU A 557 6.57 -32.32 14.00
N SER A 558 6.85 -32.61 12.73
CA SER A 558 7.82 -33.64 12.35
C SER A 558 9.22 -33.01 12.30
N TRP A 559 10.11 -33.44 13.20
CA TRP A 559 11.51 -33.01 13.23
C TRP A 559 12.40 -34.09 12.60
N ILE A 560 12.91 -33.81 11.41
CA ILE A 560 13.74 -34.75 10.64
C ILE A 560 15.18 -34.28 10.74
N ASP A 561 16.00 -34.98 11.53
CA ASP A 561 17.44 -34.72 11.65
C ASP A 561 18.20 -35.55 10.62
N ILE A 562 18.72 -34.87 9.59
CA ILE A 562 19.40 -35.56 8.48
C ILE A 562 20.90 -35.80 8.75
N GLY A 563 21.46 -35.27 9.85
CA GLY A 563 22.91 -35.34 10.09
C GLY A 563 23.37 -36.27 11.22
N SER A 564 22.47 -36.77 12.07
CA SER A 564 22.82 -37.73 13.13
C SER A 564 23.02 -39.18 12.65
N GLY A 565 22.83 -39.45 11.36
CA GLY A 565 22.95 -40.81 10.79
C GLY A 565 21.81 -41.75 11.17
N THR A 566 20.70 -41.19 11.66
CA THR A 566 19.44 -41.90 11.95
C THR A 566 18.46 -41.87 10.78
N THR A 567 18.64 -40.92 9.86
CA THR A 567 17.78 -40.76 8.69
C THR A 567 18.31 -41.55 7.50
N THR A 568 17.46 -42.38 6.93
CA THR A 568 17.70 -43.16 5.72
C THR A 568 16.64 -42.82 4.69
N ILE A 569 17.05 -42.55 3.45
CA ILE A 569 16.16 -42.34 2.31
C ILE A 569 16.59 -43.30 1.22
N ASN A 570 15.70 -44.20 0.82
CA ASN A 570 15.97 -45.17 -0.22
C ASN A 570 15.84 -44.50 -1.61
N PRO A 571 16.93 -44.32 -2.38
CA PRO A 571 16.85 -43.73 -3.72
C PRO A 571 16.12 -44.64 -4.73
N LEU A 572 15.97 -45.94 -4.44
CA LEU A 572 15.24 -46.88 -5.29
C LEU A 572 13.72 -46.85 -5.07
N GLU A 573 13.25 -46.14 -4.06
CA GLU A 573 11.82 -45.98 -3.78
C GLU A 573 11.12 -45.12 -4.84
N ILE A 574 10.10 -45.66 -5.49
CA ILE A 574 9.33 -44.95 -6.53
C ILE A 574 8.23 -44.13 -5.86
N LEU A 575 8.37 -42.81 -5.87
CA LEU A 575 7.37 -41.88 -5.34
C LEU A 575 6.20 -41.66 -6.32
N ASN A 576 4.97 -41.80 -5.83
CA ASN A 576 3.76 -41.78 -6.64
C ASN A 576 3.27 -40.37 -6.98
N ILE A 577 3.93 -39.72 -7.95
CA ILE A 577 3.75 -38.28 -8.21
C ILE A 577 2.59 -37.98 -9.19
N ASN A 578 2.05 -38.96 -9.93
CA ASN A 578 0.89 -38.74 -10.81
C ASN A 578 0.25 -40.03 -11.34
N LEU A 579 -0.90 -40.44 -10.80
CA LEU A 579 -1.63 -41.67 -11.18
C LEU A 579 -2.16 -41.70 -12.63
N LYS A 580 -2.07 -40.59 -13.39
CA LYS A 580 -2.56 -40.51 -14.78
C LYS A 580 -1.57 -41.01 -15.84
N ASN A 581 -0.30 -41.17 -15.49
CA ASN A 581 0.74 -41.57 -16.45
C ASN A 581 0.84 -43.10 -16.55
N LYS A 582 1.22 -43.63 -17.73
CA LYS A 582 1.53 -45.06 -17.91
C LYS A 582 2.68 -45.49 -17.00
N ARG A 583 2.62 -46.68 -16.39
CA ARG A 583 3.63 -47.17 -15.43
C ARG A 583 5.05 -47.15 -15.97
N GLU A 584 5.24 -47.56 -17.22
CA GLU A 584 6.53 -47.53 -17.91
C GLU A 584 7.15 -46.13 -17.91
N THR A 585 6.33 -45.09 -18.03
CA THR A 585 6.80 -43.70 -18.00
C THR A 585 7.14 -43.23 -16.59
N ILE A 586 6.44 -43.71 -15.56
CA ILE A 586 6.74 -43.42 -14.15
C ILE A 586 8.09 -44.05 -13.79
N ILE A 587 8.25 -45.35 -14.06
CA ILE A 587 9.49 -46.09 -13.79
C ILE A 587 10.63 -45.52 -14.63
N GLY A 588 10.41 -45.21 -15.91
CA GLY A 588 11.42 -44.60 -16.76
C GLY A 588 11.92 -43.26 -16.21
N LYS A 589 11.02 -42.38 -15.75
CA LYS A 589 11.38 -41.13 -15.09
C LYS A 589 12.14 -41.35 -13.78
N HIS A 590 11.73 -42.33 -12.99
CA HIS A 590 12.41 -42.69 -11.75
C HIS A 590 13.83 -43.25 -11.99
N ILE A 591 14.01 -44.08 -13.02
CA ILE A 591 15.34 -44.55 -13.43
C ILE A 591 16.23 -43.36 -13.83
N SER A 592 15.71 -42.42 -14.62
CA SER A 592 16.46 -41.20 -14.97
C SER A 592 16.80 -40.36 -13.74
N PHE A 593 15.87 -40.23 -12.79
CA PHE A 593 16.11 -39.57 -11.51
C PHE A 593 17.25 -40.26 -10.73
N PHE A 594 17.18 -41.59 -10.57
CA PHE A 594 18.21 -42.35 -9.86
C PHE A 594 19.59 -42.23 -10.51
N ILE A 595 19.64 -42.27 -11.85
CA ILE A 595 20.88 -42.06 -12.61
C ILE A 595 21.46 -40.66 -12.31
N ASN A 596 20.63 -39.62 -12.32
CA ASN A 596 21.09 -38.27 -11.97
C ASN A 596 21.54 -38.17 -10.51
N TRP A 597 20.83 -38.82 -9.59
CA TRP A 597 21.23 -38.88 -8.19
C TRP A 597 22.61 -39.53 -8.01
N ILE A 598 22.86 -40.68 -8.64
CA ILE A 598 24.14 -41.37 -8.51
C ILE A 598 25.29 -40.63 -9.23
N LYS A 599 24.97 -39.85 -10.29
CA LYS A 599 25.91 -38.92 -10.95
C LYS A 599 26.44 -37.89 -9.96
N ILE A 600 25.58 -37.33 -9.09
CA ILE A 600 26.00 -36.34 -8.09
C ILE A 600 27.03 -36.94 -7.10
N LEU A 601 26.88 -38.21 -6.74
CA LEU A 601 27.79 -38.92 -5.84
C LEU A 601 29.11 -39.36 -6.49
N SER A 602 29.14 -39.52 -7.82
CA SER A 602 30.30 -40.03 -8.56
C SER A 602 31.03 -38.92 -9.32
N ASN A 603 32.30 -38.71 -8.99
CA ASN A 603 33.15 -37.75 -9.71
C ASN A 603 33.57 -38.22 -11.12
N THR A 604 33.33 -39.49 -11.49
CA THR A 604 33.72 -40.04 -12.80
C THR A 604 32.55 -40.77 -13.46
N TRP A 605 32.06 -40.21 -14.57
CA TRP A 605 30.91 -40.73 -15.30
C TRP A 605 31.28 -41.11 -16.73
N SER A 606 30.81 -42.27 -17.20
CA SER A 606 30.99 -42.76 -18.58
C SER A 606 29.67 -43.28 -19.14
N GLU A 607 29.52 -43.27 -20.46
CA GLU A 607 28.32 -43.76 -21.15
C GLU A 607 28.10 -45.27 -20.90
N GLU A 608 29.20 -46.02 -20.77
CA GLU A 608 29.17 -47.43 -20.44
C GLU A 608 28.59 -47.67 -19.04
N LYS A 609 29.04 -46.91 -18.03
CA LYS A 609 28.49 -46.96 -16.67
C LYS A 609 27.00 -46.67 -16.67
N GLU A 610 26.57 -45.63 -17.40
CA GLU A 610 25.15 -45.26 -17.49
C GLU A 610 24.31 -46.37 -18.10
N THR A 611 24.78 -46.99 -19.17
CA THR A 611 24.11 -48.12 -19.83
C THR A 611 23.99 -49.34 -18.90
N ILE A 612 25.05 -49.66 -18.16
CA ILE A 612 25.07 -50.75 -17.16
C ILE A 612 24.03 -50.48 -16.06
N ILE A 613 24.03 -49.27 -15.50
CA ILE A 613 23.08 -48.86 -14.45
C ILE A 613 21.64 -48.95 -14.97
N LEU A 614 21.37 -48.39 -16.15
CA LEU A 614 20.03 -48.38 -16.75
C LEU A 614 19.50 -49.80 -16.98
N ASN A 615 20.31 -50.71 -17.54
CA ASN A 615 19.92 -52.10 -17.74
C ASN A 615 19.66 -52.81 -16.41
N SER A 616 20.54 -52.61 -15.42
CA SER A 616 20.41 -53.25 -14.11
C SER A 616 19.17 -52.82 -13.33
N LEU A 617 18.79 -51.53 -13.41
CA LEU A 617 17.57 -51.02 -12.77
C LEU A 617 16.31 -51.56 -13.45
N LYS A 618 16.31 -51.70 -14.79
CA LYS A 618 15.19 -52.33 -15.51
C LYS A 618 14.97 -53.78 -15.04
N VAL A 619 16.06 -54.55 -14.93
CA VAL A 619 16.01 -55.93 -14.42
C VAL A 619 15.53 -55.96 -12.97
N LEU A 620 16.04 -55.06 -12.11
CA LEU A 620 15.63 -54.94 -10.71
C LEU A 620 14.12 -54.69 -10.59
N TYR A 621 13.59 -53.64 -11.21
CA TYR A 621 12.18 -53.28 -11.11
C TYR A 621 11.25 -54.29 -11.78
N LYS A 622 11.72 -55.02 -12.81
CA LYS A 622 10.98 -56.15 -13.38
C LYS A 622 10.88 -57.31 -12.39
N LYS A 623 11.95 -57.61 -11.66
CA LYS A 623 11.95 -58.67 -10.64
C LYS A 623 11.06 -58.35 -9.45
N TRP A 624 10.91 -57.07 -9.10
CA TRP A 624 10.00 -56.60 -8.04
C TRP A 624 8.54 -56.42 -8.52
N GLY A 625 8.21 -56.79 -9.75
CA GLY A 625 6.83 -56.75 -10.26
C GLY A 625 6.27 -55.35 -10.54
N PHE A 626 7.11 -54.30 -10.55
CA PHE A 626 6.61 -52.92 -10.71
C PHE A 626 6.04 -52.62 -12.11
N TYR A 627 6.38 -53.44 -13.11
CA TYR A 627 5.79 -53.36 -14.45
C TYR A 627 4.44 -54.10 -14.58
N ASP A 628 4.04 -54.91 -13.58
CA ASP A 628 2.84 -55.75 -13.66
C ASP A 628 1.58 -54.97 -13.31
N ASN A 629 0.57 -54.97 -14.19
CA ASN A 629 -0.66 -54.15 -14.04
C ASN A 629 -1.48 -54.42 -12.76
N ASN A 630 -1.32 -55.58 -12.12
CA ASN A 630 -2.11 -55.97 -10.94
C ASN A 630 -1.59 -55.36 -9.63
N LEU A 631 -0.35 -54.89 -9.59
CA LEU A 631 0.27 -54.36 -8.38
C LEU A 631 -0.07 -52.88 -8.21
N ASP A 632 -0.79 -52.48 -7.16
CA ASP A 632 -1.07 -51.06 -6.92
C ASP A 632 0.08 -50.41 -6.16
N ILE A 633 0.87 -49.59 -6.87
CA ILE A 633 2.03 -48.86 -6.32
C ILE A 633 1.61 -47.92 -5.17
N SER A 634 0.34 -47.48 -5.13
CA SER A 634 -0.14 -46.58 -4.07
C SER A 634 -0.30 -47.24 -2.70
N ASN A 635 -0.35 -48.57 -2.64
CA ASN A 635 -0.48 -49.33 -1.40
C ASN A 635 0.87 -49.85 -0.87
N LEU A 636 1.97 -49.60 -1.59
CA LEU A 636 3.29 -50.00 -1.16
C LEU A 636 3.77 -49.15 0.03
N THR A 637 4.44 -49.82 0.96
CA THR A 637 5.17 -49.22 2.07
C THR A 637 6.66 -49.14 1.73
N SER A 638 7.44 -48.35 2.47
CA SER A 638 8.89 -48.22 2.25
C SER A 638 9.64 -49.56 2.24
N ASN A 639 9.11 -50.56 2.95
CA ASN A 639 9.71 -51.90 3.08
C ASN A 639 9.53 -52.77 1.82
N ASP A 640 8.62 -52.39 0.91
CA ASP A 640 8.33 -53.15 -0.30
C ASP A 640 9.29 -52.84 -1.46
N TYR A 641 10.18 -51.86 -1.26
CA TYR A 641 11.13 -51.40 -2.27
C TYR A 641 12.52 -52.03 -2.10
N PRO A 642 13.25 -52.29 -3.21
CA PRO A 642 14.58 -52.86 -3.13
C PRO A 642 15.59 -51.90 -2.50
N THR A 643 16.62 -52.45 -1.88
CA THR A 643 17.78 -51.72 -1.33
C THR A 643 18.95 -51.66 -2.31
N ILE A 644 19.94 -50.81 -2.03
CA ILE A 644 21.15 -50.70 -2.86
C ILE A 644 21.94 -52.01 -2.86
N SER A 645 22.03 -52.72 -1.73
CA SER A 645 22.65 -54.06 -1.68
C SER A 645 21.96 -55.07 -2.60
N GLU A 646 20.63 -55.05 -2.68
CA GLU A 646 19.90 -55.92 -3.60
C GLU A 646 20.14 -55.54 -5.05
N TRP A 647 20.22 -54.24 -5.34
CA TRP A 647 20.62 -53.75 -6.66
C TRP A 647 22.05 -54.18 -7.03
N ILE A 648 23.03 -54.11 -6.12
CA ILE A 648 24.40 -54.61 -6.32
C ILE A 648 24.39 -56.10 -6.66
N ARG A 649 23.55 -56.90 -6.00
CA ARG A 649 23.39 -58.33 -6.30
C ARG A 649 22.83 -58.57 -7.71
N ILE A 650 21.85 -57.79 -8.15
CA ILE A 650 21.34 -57.84 -9.53
C ILE A 650 22.44 -57.45 -10.51
N LEU A 651 23.15 -56.36 -10.25
CA LEU A 651 24.20 -55.85 -11.12
C LEU A 651 25.32 -56.89 -11.31
N ARG A 652 25.72 -57.59 -10.25
CA ARG A 652 26.65 -58.74 -10.31
C ARG A 652 26.13 -59.86 -11.22
N ALA A 653 24.86 -60.23 -11.08
CA ALA A 653 24.25 -61.36 -11.79
C ALA A 653 23.98 -61.12 -13.29
N ILE A 654 24.01 -59.87 -13.77
CA ILE A 654 23.79 -59.55 -15.20
C ILE A 654 24.89 -60.19 -16.06
N LYS A 655 24.48 -61.05 -16.99
CA LYS A 655 25.34 -61.65 -18.02
C LYS A 655 25.03 -61.00 -19.37
N TYR A 656 26.05 -60.84 -20.20
CA TYR A 656 25.89 -60.40 -21.58
C TYR A 656 25.88 -61.62 -22.49
N ASN A 657 24.92 -61.68 -23.42
CA ASN A 657 24.81 -62.82 -24.34
C ASN A 657 25.86 -62.77 -25.46
N ASP A 658 26.37 -61.56 -25.77
CA ASP A 658 27.40 -61.32 -26.79
C ASP A 658 28.75 -61.04 -26.12
N LYS A 659 29.78 -61.83 -26.46
CA LYS A 659 31.14 -61.71 -25.93
C LYS A 659 31.83 -60.39 -26.29
N ASN A 660 31.52 -59.81 -27.45
CA ASN A 660 32.06 -58.51 -27.83
C ASN A 660 31.49 -57.40 -26.95
N TYR A 661 30.18 -57.50 -26.67
CA TYR A 661 29.50 -56.61 -25.74
C TYR A 661 30.05 -56.76 -24.32
N GLU A 662 30.26 -58.00 -23.87
CA GLU A 662 30.87 -58.28 -22.57
C GLU A 662 32.22 -57.56 -22.39
N ASN A 663 33.13 -57.67 -23.37
CA ASN A 663 34.45 -57.03 -23.30
C ASN A 663 34.40 -55.50 -23.16
N ILE A 664 33.40 -54.84 -23.76
CA ILE A 664 33.23 -53.38 -23.68
C ILE A 664 32.82 -52.95 -22.28
N TYR A 665 31.83 -53.62 -21.68
CA TYR A 665 31.21 -53.18 -20.43
C TYR A 665 31.81 -53.83 -19.17
N LEU A 666 32.57 -54.92 -19.28
CA LEU A 666 33.04 -55.71 -18.13
C LEU A 666 33.94 -54.89 -17.19
N ASN A 667 34.90 -54.14 -17.73
CA ASN A 667 35.84 -53.35 -16.92
C ASN A 667 35.12 -52.26 -16.12
N GLU A 668 34.21 -51.52 -16.77
CA GLU A 668 33.43 -50.48 -16.09
C GLU A 668 32.41 -51.07 -15.11
N LYS A 669 31.85 -52.24 -15.41
CA LYS A 669 30.98 -52.99 -14.49
C LYS A 669 31.73 -53.37 -13.21
N ILE A 670 32.96 -53.89 -13.31
CA ILE A 670 33.76 -54.26 -12.14
C ILE A 670 34.10 -53.03 -11.29
N LYS A 671 34.57 -51.93 -11.92
CA LYS A 671 34.85 -50.66 -11.22
C LYS A 671 33.62 -50.12 -10.50
N LEU A 672 32.46 -50.15 -11.16
CA LEU A 672 31.20 -49.71 -10.59
C LEU A 672 30.80 -50.57 -9.38
N ILE A 673 30.90 -51.90 -9.50
CA ILE A 673 30.57 -52.82 -8.41
C ILE A 673 31.45 -52.58 -7.19
N GLU A 674 32.78 -52.43 -7.37
CA GLU A 674 33.66 -52.19 -6.23
C GLU A 674 33.40 -50.82 -5.59
N TRP A 675 33.18 -49.78 -6.41
CA TRP A 675 32.80 -48.47 -5.90
C TRP A 675 31.49 -48.52 -5.10
N LEU A 676 30.47 -49.22 -5.60
CA LEU A 676 29.19 -49.37 -4.92
C LEU A 676 29.33 -50.10 -3.58
N LYS A 677 30.05 -51.23 -3.56
CA LYS A 677 30.27 -51.97 -2.32
C LYS A 677 30.98 -51.14 -1.26
N THR A 678 32.08 -50.50 -1.65
CA THR A 678 32.91 -49.71 -0.75
C THR A 678 32.14 -48.56 -0.10
N ASN A 679 31.22 -47.94 -0.84
CA ASN A 679 30.49 -46.77 -0.36
C ASN A 679 29.15 -47.09 0.29
N PHE A 680 28.44 -48.15 -0.13
CA PHE A 680 27.06 -48.44 0.32
C PHE A 680 26.92 -49.70 1.18
N GLU A 681 27.85 -50.66 1.11
CA GLU A 681 27.88 -51.85 1.99
C GLU A 681 28.93 -51.66 3.11
N ASP A 682 28.97 -52.58 4.08
CA ASP A 682 30.03 -52.70 5.10
C ASP A 682 30.46 -51.40 5.80
N PHE A 683 29.50 -50.60 6.26
CA PHE A 683 29.74 -49.30 6.92
C PHE A 683 30.38 -48.23 6.02
N GLY A 684 30.22 -48.36 4.70
CA GLY A 684 30.62 -47.32 3.74
C GLY A 684 29.97 -45.96 4.02
N ILE A 685 30.58 -44.90 3.48
CA ILE A 685 30.24 -43.49 3.75
C ILE A 685 28.75 -43.18 3.47
N TYR A 686 28.14 -43.89 2.52
CA TYR A 686 26.78 -43.71 2.04
C TYR A 686 25.80 -44.76 2.57
N SER A 687 26.30 -45.79 3.26
CA SER A 687 25.51 -46.94 3.69
C SER A 687 24.31 -46.55 4.57
N LYS A 688 24.54 -45.75 5.62
CA LYS A 688 23.48 -45.35 6.57
C LYS A 688 22.41 -44.46 5.93
N ASN A 689 22.81 -43.57 5.02
CA ASN A 689 21.91 -42.59 4.42
C ASN A 689 21.02 -43.18 3.32
N TYR A 690 21.49 -44.21 2.60
CA TYR A 690 20.82 -44.65 1.36
C TYR A 690 20.62 -46.17 1.20
N ASN A 691 21.34 -47.02 1.96
CA ASN A 691 21.22 -48.47 1.84
C ASN A 691 20.32 -49.07 2.93
N GLY A 692 19.04 -48.71 2.88
CA GLY A 692 17.99 -49.19 3.78
C GLY A 692 16.64 -48.67 3.33
N TYR A 693 15.60 -48.88 4.12
CA TYR A 693 14.24 -48.39 3.82
C TYR A 693 14.07 -46.93 4.27
N THR A 694 13.30 -46.15 3.52
CA THR A 694 13.03 -44.75 3.86
C THR A 694 12.29 -44.66 5.19
N ASN A 695 12.84 -43.91 6.14
CA ASN A 695 12.26 -43.69 7.46
C ASN A 695 11.86 -42.21 7.71
N VAL A 696 11.77 -41.42 6.64
CA VAL A 696 11.37 -40.01 6.69
C VAL A 696 9.86 -39.87 6.54
N GLU A 697 9.18 -39.38 7.56
CA GLU A 697 7.74 -39.14 7.53
C GLU A 697 7.38 -37.65 7.38
N LEU A 698 6.71 -37.31 6.27
CA LEU A 698 6.23 -35.96 5.95
C LEU A 698 4.70 -35.82 6.17
N ASN A 699 4.14 -36.56 7.12
CA ASN A 699 2.69 -36.60 7.34
C ASN A 699 2.16 -35.33 8.05
N ASN A 700 2.95 -34.77 8.96
CA ASN A 700 2.57 -33.57 9.72
C ASN A 700 2.39 -32.32 8.87
N ASN A 701 1.59 -31.38 9.37
CA ASN A 701 1.37 -30.08 8.72
C ASN A 701 2.52 -29.09 9.01
N PHE A 702 3.36 -29.35 10.00
CA PHE A 702 4.55 -28.57 10.29
C PHE A 702 5.76 -29.50 10.29
N ILE A 703 6.68 -29.29 9.37
CA ILE A 703 7.83 -30.16 9.15
C ILE A 703 9.10 -29.31 9.20
N VAL A 704 10.07 -29.74 10.00
CA VAL A 704 11.40 -29.13 10.06
C VAL A 704 12.45 -30.17 9.70
N ILE A 705 13.20 -29.90 8.64
CA ILE A 705 14.34 -30.68 8.18
C ILE A 705 15.60 -29.99 8.70
N ASP A 706 16.18 -30.53 9.75
CA ASP A 706 17.40 -30.04 10.38
C ASP A 706 18.62 -30.56 9.63
N SER A 707 19.25 -29.67 8.87
CA SER A 707 20.40 -29.98 8.02
C SER A 707 21.73 -29.52 8.60
N LYS A 708 21.77 -28.98 9.81
CA LYS A 708 22.96 -28.32 10.37
C LYS A 708 24.19 -29.24 10.39
N THR A 709 24.08 -30.34 11.11
CA THR A 709 25.17 -31.31 11.30
C THR A 709 25.56 -32.00 10.00
N PHE A 710 24.59 -32.21 9.10
CA PHE A 710 24.84 -32.84 7.82
C PHE A 710 25.64 -31.92 6.88
N VAL A 711 25.26 -30.65 6.78
CA VAL A 711 25.95 -29.65 5.96
C VAL A 711 27.37 -29.36 6.49
N GLU A 712 27.56 -29.38 7.82
CA GLU A 712 28.87 -29.13 8.45
C GLU A 712 29.85 -30.30 8.32
N ASN A 713 29.38 -31.56 8.37
CA ASN A 713 30.24 -32.73 8.50
C ASN A 713 30.31 -33.64 7.26
N SER A 714 29.51 -33.39 6.22
CA SER A 714 29.48 -34.25 5.01
C SER A 714 30.22 -33.64 3.83
N THR A 715 30.63 -34.48 2.88
CA THR A 715 31.14 -33.99 1.60
C THR A 715 30.04 -33.24 0.84
N LYS A 716 30.42 -32.19 0.09
CA LYS A 716 29.45 -31.37 -0.66
C LYS A 716 28.61 -32.19 -1.64
N ASN A 717 29.22 -33.18 -2.31
CA ASN A 717 28.50 -34.10 -3.19
C ASN A 717 27.44 -34.91 -2.43
N ASN A 718 27.76 -35.40 -1.24
CA ASN A 718 26.79 -36.11 -0.40
C ASN A 718 25.66 -35.19 0.06
N VAL A 719 25.99 -33.94 0.45
CA VAL A 719 24.99 -32.92 0.78
C VAL A 719 23.99 -32.74 -0.36
N ASN A 720 24.50 -32.51 -1.57
CA ASN A 720 23.64 -32.26 -2.73
C ASN A 720 22.84 -33.51 -3.15
N ALA A 721 23.44 -34.70 -3.11
CA ALA A 721 22.75 -35.94 -3.43
C ALA A 721 21.62 -36.25 -2.44
N PHE A 722 21.83 -36.01 -1.15
CA PHE A 722 20.80 -36.18 -0.15
C PHE A 722 19.67 -35.16 -0.32
N PHE A 723 20.02 -33.90 -0.57
CA PHE A 723 19.03 -32.86 -0.85
C PHE A 723 18.23 -33.14 -2.12
N TYR A 724 18.85 -33.73 -3.15
CA TYR A 724 18.15 -34.17 -4.36
C TYR A 724 17.03 -35.17 -4.06
N LEU A 725 17.24 -36.10 -3.11
CA LEU A 725 16.20 -37.02 -2.63
C LEU A 725 15.14 -36.31 -1.78
N ILE A 726 15.57 -35.48 -0.81
CA ILE A 726 14.65 -34.70 0.04
C ILE A 726 13.72 -33.82 -0.81
N PHE A 727 14.24 -33.21 -1.88
CA PHE A 727 13.44 -32.38 -2.78
C PHE A 727 12.37 -33.19 -3.50
N GLN A 728 12.64 -34.43 -3.88
CA GLN A 728 11.62 -35.29 -4.45
C GLN A 728 10.51 -35.63 -3.45
N LEU A 729 10.87 -35.88 -2.18
CA LEU A 729 9.90 -36.08 -1.10
C LEU A 729 9.06 -34.82 -0.84
N ILE A 730 9.69 -33.64 -0.80
CA ILE A 730 9.01 -32.35 -0.65
C ILE A 730 8.04 -32.10 -1.81
N LEU A 731 8.48 -32.34 -3.06
CA LEU A 731 7.63 -32.22 -4.24
C LEU A 731 6.43 -33.17 -4.16
N ASN A 732 6.65 -34.41 -3.73
CA ASN A 732 5.57 -35.37 -3.53
C ASN A 732 4.57 -34.85 -2.49
N LYS A 733 5.04 -34.34 -1.35
CA LYS A 733 4.17 -33.73 -0.31
C LYS A 733 3.40 -32.53 -0.85
N ILE A 734 4.03 -31.64 -1.61
CA ILE A 734 3.35 -30.48 -2.25
C ILE A 734 2.24 -30.97 -3.19
N ASN A 735 2.50 -32.00 -3.98
CA ASN A 735 1.51 -32.58 -4.90
C ASN A 735 0.34 -33.23 -4.15
N ILE A 736 0.60 -34.04 -3.13
CA ILE A 736 -0.44 -34.65 -2.28
C ILE A 736 -1.30 -33.57 -1.63
N ASN A 737 -0.66 -32.57 -1.03
CA ASN A 737 -1.35 -31.45 -0.41
C ASN A 737 -2.28 -30.74 -1.39
N PHE A 738 -1.84 -30.52 -2.63
CA PHE A 738 -2.63 -29.81 -3.64
C PHE A 738 -3.76 -30.67 -4.23
N PHE A 739 -3.43 -31.86 -4.74
CA PHE A 739 -4.38 -32.69 -5.49
C PHE A 739 -5.33 -33.50 -4.59
N ASN A 740 -4.88 -33.91 -3.40
CA ASN A 740 -5.64 -34.82 -2.55
C ASN A 740 -6.26 -34.09 -1.35
N GLU A 741 -5.55 -33.11 -0.77
CA GLU A 741 -5.96 -32.48 0.50
C GLU A 741 -6.45 -31.03 0.37
N ASN A 742 -6.32 -30.42 -0.82
CA ASN A 742 -6.63 -29.01 -1.09
C ASN A 742 -5.99 -28.04 -0.08
N LYS A 743 -4.74 -28.34 0.31
CA LYS A 743 -3.91 -27.55 1.23
C LYS A 743 -2.96 -26.61 0.48
N LYS A 744 -2.66 -25.48 1.13
CA LYS A 744 -1.59 -24.56 0.72
C LYS A 744 -0.27 -24.98 1.38
N THR A 745 0.83 -24.96 0.64
CA THR A 745 2.16 -25.37 1.17
C THR A 745 3.15 -24.21 1.16
N MET A 746 3.74 -23.90 2.30
CA MET A 746 4.85 -22.94 2.42
C MET A 746 6.16 -23.71 2.61
N LEU A 747 7.07 -23.54 1.65
CA LEU A 747 8.41 -24.13 1.69
C LEU A 747 9.41 -23.04 2.05
N ILE A 748 10.15 -23.22 3.14
CA ILE A 748 11.07 -22.25 3.71
C ILE A 748 12.50 -22.80 3.62
N PHE A 749 13.39 -22.06 2.96
CA PHE A 749 14.83 -22.28 2.99
C PHE A 749 15.50 -21.09 3.66
N ASP A 750 15.90 -21.30 4.92
CA ASP A 750 16.66 -20.30 5.63
C ASP A 750 18.16 -20.41 5.32
N GLU A 751 18.85 -19.28 5.33
CA GLU A 751 20.27 -19.16 5.01
C GLU A 751 20.71 -19.90 3.73
N LEU A 752 20.04 -19.58 2.62
CA LEU A 752 20.26 -20.17 1.30
C LEU A 752 21.74 -20.14 0.86
N HIS A 753 22.50 -19.11 1.26
CA HIS A 753 23.92 -18.99 0.95
C HIS A 753 24.76 -20.19 1.42
N LYS A 754 24.34 -20.91 2.48
CA LYS A 754 25.00 -22.14 2.94
C LYS A 754 24.93 -23.30 1.93
N PHE A 755 24.00 -23.24 0.98
CA PHE A 755 23.78 -24.28 -0.02
C PHE A 755 24.35 -23.93 -1.41
N ILE A 756 24.94 -22.73 -1.58
CA ILE A 756 25.45 -22.26 -2.88
C ILE A 756 26.97 -22.46 -2.98
N ASN A 757 27.43 -22.92 -4.15
CA ASN A 757 28.85 -23.12 -4.47
C ASN A 757 29.09 -23.02 -5.99
N ASN A 758 30.33 -22.71 -6.39
CA ASN A 758 30.75 -22.55 -7.78
C ASN A 758 30.70 -23.82 -8.63
N LYS A 759 30.71 -25.01 -8.00
CA LYS A 759 30.86 -26.29 -8.71
C LYS A 759 29.55 -27.05 -8.88
N ASN A 760 28.62 -26.94 -7.93
CA ASN A 760 27.42 -27.76 -7.89
C ASN A 760 26.22 -26.89 -7.48
N SER A 761 25.12 -26.94 -8.24
CA SER A 761 24.01 -26.00 -8.12
C SER A 761 22.63 -26.65 -7.98
N GLU A 762 22.55 -27.92 -7.60
CA GLU A 762 21.30 -28.70 -7.57
C GLU A 762 20.23 -28.10 -6.64
N VAL A 763 20.65 -27.59 -5.46
CA VAL A 763 19.75 -26.87 -4.55
C VAL A 763 19.22 -25.60 -5.21
N LEU A 764 20.09 -24.87 -5.91
CA LEU A 764 19.72 -23.65 -6.59
C LEU A 764 18.81 -23.91 -7.81
N ASP A 765 19.06 -25.00 -8.55
CA ASP A 765 18.22 -25.47 -9.66
C ASP A 765 16.83 -25.83 -9.18
N PHE A 766 16.75 -26.64 -8.13
CA PHE A 766 15.48 -26.99 -7.51
C PHE A 766 14.70 -25.75 -7.10
N LEU A 767 15.35 -24.81 -6.39
CA LEU A 767 14.69 -23.59 -5.93
C LEU A 767 14.28 -22.66 -7.07
N PHE A 768 15.07 -22.59 -8.15
CA PHE A 768 14.72 -21.83 -9.34
C PHE A 768 13.47 -22.40 -10.03
N ASP A 769 13.38 -23.72 -10.15
CA ASP A 769 12.21 -24.39 -10.72
C ASP A 769 10.98 -24.26 -9.82
N ILE A 770 11.15 -24.45 -8.50
CA ILE A 770 10.11 -24.24 -7.50
C ILE A 770 9.60 -22.80 -7.55
N ALA A 771 10.47 -21.79 -7.59
CA ALA A 771 10.06 -20.38 -7.63
C ALA A 771 9.13 -20.10 -8.82
N LYS A 772 9.35 -20.73 -9.97
CA LYS A 772 8.51 -20.59 -11.17
C LYS A 772 7.21 -21.40 -11.12
N THR A 773 7.23 -22.56 -10.48
CA THR A 773 6.17 -23.58 -10.61
C THR A 773 5.25 -23.69 -9.39
N ILE A 774 5.74 -23.45 -8.16
CA ILE A 774 5.02 -23.72 -6.91
C ILE A 774 3.68 -23.00 -6.79
N ARG A 775 3.55 -21.83 -7.44
CA ARG A 775 2.28 -21.08 -7.52
C ARG A 775 1.14 -21.87 -8.16
N LYS A 776 1.44 -22.84 -9.04
CA LYS A 776 0.44 -23.72 -9.69
C LYS A 776 -0.15 -24.73 -8.72
N PHE A 777 0.55 -25.00 -7.61
CA PHE A 777 0.19 -25.97 -6.58
C PHE A 777 -0.28 -25.28 -5.29
N ASN A 778 -0.80 -24.04 -5.38
CA ASN A 778 -1.18 -23.22 -4.23
C ASN A 778 -0.09 -23.11 -3.15
N GLY A 779 1.18 -23.13 -3.56
CA GLY A 779 2.30 -23.03 -2.63
C GLY A 779 3.06 -21.71 -2.71
N SER A 780 3.98 -21.56 -1.78
CA SER A 780 4.85 -20.39 -1.61
C SER A 780 6.26 -20.83 -1.27
N LEU A 781 7.24 -20.32 -1.99
CA LEU A 781 8.65 -20.43 -1.62
C LEU A 781 9.08 -19.23 -0.78
N VAL A 782 9.72 -19.47 0.36
CA VAL A 782 10.34 -18.45 1.21
C VAL A 782 11.83 -18.73 1.26
N VAL A 783 12.65 -17.80 0.80
CA VAL A 783 14.12 -17.91 0.87
C VAL A 783 14.72 -16.76 1.67
N SER A 784 15.77 -17.05 2.43
CA SER A 784 16.50 -16.07 3.24
C SER A 784 18.00 -16.16 2.97
N THR A 785 18.71 -15.02 2.99
CA THR A 785 20.18 -15.00 2.94
C THR A 785 20.78 -13.84 3.74
N GLN A 786 21.91 -14.07 4.42
CA GLN A 786 22.76 -13.02 5.01
C GLN A 786 23.85 -12.56 4.05
N ASN A 787 24.41 -13.47 3.27
CA ASN A 787 25.51 -13.18 2.36
C ASN A 787 25.01 -13.13 0.91
N ILE A 788 24.87 -11.91 0.40
CA ILE A 788 24.38 -11.67 -0.97
C ILE A 788 25.52 -11.82 -1.99
N SER A 789 26.76 -11.67 -1.56
CA SER A 789 27.95 -11.81 -2.42
C SER A 789 28.10 -13.23 -2.97
N ASP A 790 27.60 -14.25 -2.25
CA ASP A 790 27.61 -15.64 -2.73
C ASP A 790 26.69 -15.86 -3.95
N PHE A 791 25.79 -14.92 -4.25
CA PHE A 791 24.85 -15.03 -5.37
C PHE A 791 25.41 -14.46 -6.68
N ILE A 792 26.62 -13.89 -6.65
CA ILE A 792 27.29 -13.30 -7.82
C ILE A 792 28.61 -13.97 -8.18
N LEU A 793 28.83 -15.21 -7.73
CA LEU A 793 30.11 -15.91 -7.94
C LEU A 793 30.37 -16.24 -9.42
N ASN A 794 29.33 -16.54 -10.21
CA ASN A 794 29.41 -16.76 -11.66
C ASN A 794 28.07 -16.43 -12.35
N ASP A 795 28.07 -16.34 -13.68
CA ASP A 795 26.89 -15.94 -14.47
C ASP A 795 25.72 -16.92 -14.35
N GLU A 796 26.00 -18.22 -14.17
CA GLU A 796 24.95 -19.23 -13.99
C GLU A 796 24.18 -19.03 -12.69
N ILE A 797 24.90 -18.80 -11.58
CA ILE A 797 24.32 -18.50 -10.27
C ILE A 797 23.56 -17.17 -10.34
N ILE A 798 24.11 -16.15 -11.01
CA ILE A 798 23.43 -14.86 -11.20
C ILE A 798 22.10 -15.05 -11.92
N ASN A 799 22.07 -15.83 -13.00
CA ASN A 799 20.85 -16.09 -13.77
C ASN A 799 19.78 -16.81 -12.93
N LYS A 800 20.17 -17.83 -12.17
CA LYS A 800 19.25 -18.58 -11.31
C LYS A 800 18.73 -17.73 -10.14
N THR A 801 19.63 -17.05 -9.41
CA THR A 801 19.26 -16.20 -8.27
C THR A 801 18.44 -14.98 -8.69
N SER A 802 18.76 -14.35 -9.84
CA SER A 802 17.94 -13.31 -10.47
C SER A 802 16.54 -13.84 -10.79
N GLY A 803 16.45 -15.05 -11.34
CA GLY A 803 15.17 -15.71 -11.59
C GLY A 803 14.35 -15.94 -10.32
N ILE A 804 14.96 -16.42 -9.24
CA ILE A 804 14.27 -16.58 -7.95
C ILE A 804 13.76 -15.23 -7.44
N LEU A 805 14.61 -14.19 -7.48
CA LEU A 805 14.26 -12.84 -7.03
C LEU A 805 13.11 -12.22 -7.84
N LYS A 806 13.15 -12.36 -9.17
CA LYS A 806 12.11 -11.87 -10.10
C LYS A 806 10.79 -12.63 -9.93
N ASN A 807 10.85 -13.93 -9.66
CA ASN A 807 9.68 -14.78 -9.39
C ASN A 807 9.20 -14.69 -7.93
N SER A 808 9.78 -13.83 -7.11
CA SER A 808 9.35 -13.58 -5.74
C SER A 808 8.50 -12.33 -5.63
N GLN A 809 7.21 -12.48 -5.31
CA GLN A 809 6.30 -11.36 -5.19
C GLN A 809 6.70 -10.42 -4.05
N TYR A 810 6.95 -10.96 -2.86
CA TYR A 810 7.23 -10.19 -1.66
C TYR A 810 8.74 -10.20 -1.38
N LYS A 811 9.30 -9.03 -1.08
CA LYS A 811 10.72 -8.91 -0.72
C LYS A 811 10.82 -8.14 0.59
N PHE A 812 11.39 -8.78 1.60
CA PHE A 812 11.62 -8.22 2.93
C PHE A 812 13.11 -7.91 3.05
N ILE A 813 13.44 -6.63 3.16
CA ILE A 813 14.81 -6.13 3.17
C ILE A 813 15.05 -5.47 4.52
N PHE A 814 15.77 -6.16 5.40
CA PHE A 814 16.26 -5.64 6.66
C PHE A 814 17.54 -4.83 6.42
N ASN A 815 18.26 -4.47 7.49
CA ASN A 815 19.56 -3.82 7.38
C ASN A 815 20.57 -4.66 6.59
N VAL A 816 21.09 -4.09 5.50
CA VAL A 816 22.05 -4.67 4.56
C VAL A 816 23.16 -3.63 4.30
N PRO A 817 24.44 -4.02 4.19
CA PRO A 817 25.55 -3.12 3.85
C PRO A 817 25.36 -2.44 2.49
N GLY A 818 25.95 -1.26 2.32
CA GLY A 818 25.77 -0.46 1.10
C GLY A 818 26.19 -1.17 -0.21
N ASP A 819 27.27 -1.96 -0.17
CA ASP A 819 27.73 -2.71 -1.34
C ASP A 819 26.79 -3.87 -1.68
N ASP A 820 26.26 -4.57 -0.68
CA ASP A 820 25.27 -5.63 -0.88
C ASP A 820 23.95 -5.10 -1.48
N ILE A 821 23.56 -3.86 -1.16
CA ILE A 821 22.40 -3.22 -1.79
C ILE A 821 22.63 -3.03 -3.31
N LYS A 822 23.86 -2.68 -3.72
CA LYS A 822 24.22 -2.58 -5.15
C LYS A 822 24.11 -3.96 -5.82
N ILE A 823 24.50 -5.02 -5.12
CA ILE A 823 24.37 -6.39 -5.60
C ILE A 823 22.89 -6.79 -5.75
N ILE A 824 22.03 -6.46 -4.79
CA ILE A 824 20.57 -6.72 -4.92
C ILE A 824 20.01 -6.04 -6.17
N ASN A 825 20.38 -4.78 -6.42
CA ASN A 825 19.95 -4.07 -7.62
C ASN A 825 20.48 -4.72 -8.91
N LYS A 826 21.74 -5.17 -8.92
CA LYS A 826 22.34 -5.93 -10.03
C LYS A 826 21.63 -7.28 -10.25
N LEU A 827 21.32 -8.03 -9.21
CA LEU A 827 20.56 -9.29 -9.31
C LEU A 827 19.16 -9.07 -9.87
N TYR A 828 18.54 -7.94 -9.56
CA TYR A 828 17.23 -7.60 -10.11
C TYR A 828 17.31 -7.25 -11.61
N ASN A 829 18.33 -6.51 -12.03
CA ASN A 829 18.56 -6.11 -13.42
C ASN A 829 20.02 -6.39 -13.85
N PRO A 830 20.36 -7.64 -14.22
CA PRO A 830 21.73 -8.05 -14.50
C PRO A 830 22.30 -7.40 -15.77
N ASP A 831 21.44 -7.06 -16.74
CA ASP A 831 21.84 -6.51 -18.05
C ASP A 831 22.19 -5.01 -18.02
N VAL A 832 21.97 -4.34 -16.88
CA VAL A 832 22.18 -2.91 -16.73
C VAL A 832 23.64 -2.66 -16.35
N THR A 833 24.47 -2.34 -17.35
CA THR A 833 25.93 -2.13 -17.21
C THR A 833 26.33 -0.73 -16.75
N GLN A 834 25.40 0.23 -16.71
CA GLN A 834 25.61 1.57 -16.18
C GLN A 834 24.68 1.83 -15.00
N ASN A 835 25.15 2.55 -13.97
CA ASN A 835 24.38 3.04 -12.82
C ASN A 835 23.22 3.96 -13.25
N SER A 836 22.24 3.43 -13.95
CA SER A 836 20.97 4.09 -14.18
C SER A 836 20.17 3.92 -12.90
N ASN A 837 20.34 4.86 -11.96
CA ASN A 837 19.64 4.88 -10.67
C ASN A 837 18.10 4.72 -10.83
N ASN A 838 17.58 5.01 -12.03
CA ASN A 838 16.18 4.90 -12.40
C ASN A 838 15.65 3.46 -12.50
N LEU A 839 16.49 2.45 -12.77
CA LEU A 839 16.07 1.05 -12.92
C LEU A 839 16.30 0.21 -11.65
N ASN A 840 16.75 0.83 -10.56
CA ASN A 840 17.05 0.10 -9.33
C ASN A 840 15.77 -0.35 -8.60
N LEU A 841 15.80 -1.59 -8.10
CA LEU A 841 14.75 -2.12 -7.22
C LEU A 841 14.70 -1.31 -5.92
N ILE A 842 15.86 -0.96 -5.35
CA ILE A 842 16.03 -0.14 -4.14
C ILE A 842 16.49 1.24 -4.58
N ASN A 843 15.67 2.26 -4.34
CA ASN A 843 16.01 3.64 -4.69
C ASN A 843 16.77 4.36 -3.56
N GLU A 844 17.18 5.61 -3.77
CA GLU A 844 17.97 6.37 -2.79
C GLU A 844 17.27 6.55 -1.42
N ASN A 845 15.94 6.76 -1.42
CA ASN A 845 15.19 6.89 -0.18
C ASN A 845 15.15 5.56 0.60
N ASP A 846 14.91 4.46 -0.10
CA ASP A 846 14.93 3.12 0.46
C ASP A 846 16.34 2.73 0.94
N PHE A 847 17.37 3.10 0.19
CA PHE A 847 18.78 2.86 0.49
C PHE A 847 19.15 3.48 1.84
N ASN A 848 18.80 4.76 2.04
CA ASN A 848 19.07 5.47 3.30
C ASN A 848 18.30 4.86 4.48
N PHE A 849 17.08 4.36 4.25
CA PHE A 849 16.32 3.66 5.29
C PHE A 849 16.99 2.32 5.66
N ILE A 850 17.31 1.49 4.66
CA ILE A 850 17.92 0.16 4.87
C ILE A 850 19.25 0.27 5.63
N LEU A 851 20.12 1.20 5.24
CA LEU A 851 21.43 1.39 5.89
C LEU A 851 21.30 1.74 7.38
N ASN A 852 20.28 2.53 7.74
CA ASN A 852 20.07 3.00 9.10
C ASN A 852 19.05 2.15 9.88
N ALA A 853 18.51 1.09 9.27
CA ALA A 853 17.46 0.27 9.87
C ALA A 853 17.94 -0.43 11.15
N GLY A 854 17.19 -0.23 12.23
CA GLY A 854 17.38 -0.92 13.51
C GLY A 854 16.91 -2.38 13.47
N VAL A 855 17.03 -3.07 14.61
CA VAL A 855 16.54 -4.46 14.74
C VAL A 855 15.03 -4.51 14.53
N GLY A 856 14.59 -5.39 13.64
CA GLY A 856 13.18 -5.56 13.26
C GLY A 856 12.64 -4.49 12.30
N GLU A 857 13.43 -3.50 11.90
CA GLU A 857 13.05 -2.53 10.86
C GLU A 857 13.30 -3.14 9.47
N CYS A 858 12.31 -3.01 8.60
CA CYS A 858 12.26 -3.71 7.32
C CYS A 858 11.60 -2.84 6.25
N LEU A 859 12.15 -2.91 5.04
CA LEU A 859 11.49 -2.50 3.81
C LEU A 859 10.76 -3.72 3.22
N LEU A 860 9.43 -3.64 3.13
CA LEU A 860 8.61 -4.57 2.37
C LEU A 860 8.34 -4.01 0.97
N ILE A 861 8.75 -4.74 -0.05
CA ILE A 861 8.34 -4.52 -1.44
C ILE A 861 7.25 -5.55 -1.76
N SER A 862 6.00 -5.09 -1.88
CA SER A 862 4.85 -5.95 -2.20
C SER A 862 4.60 -6.04 -3.70
N THR A 863 4.89 -4.95 -4.41
CA THR A 863 4.92 -4.85 -5.89
C THR A 863 6.04 -3.88 -6.25
N GLN A 864 6.45 -3.80 -7.52
CA GLN A 864 7.50 -2.85 -7.95
C GLN A 864 7.22 -1.41 -7.49
N LYS A 865 5.94 -1.01 -7.46
CA LYS A 865 5.47 0.33 -7.11
C LYS A 865 5.03 0.49 -5.64
N ARG A 866 4.86 -0.59 -4.89
CA ARG A 866 4.38 -0.52 -3.49
C ARG A 866 5.48 -0.97 -2.52
N LYS A 867 6.10 0.03 -1.90
CA LYS A 867 7.22 -0.10 -0.97
C LYS A 867 6.88 0.48 0.38
N ILE A 868 7.11 -0.27 1.44
CA ILE A 868 6.63 0.04 2.78
C ILE A 868 7.79 -0.10 3.77
N HIS A 869 8.18 1.00 4.41
CA HIS A 869 9.08 1.00 5.55
C HIS A 869 8.29 0.77 6.82
N PHE A 870 8.69 -0.19 7.65
CA PHE A 870 8.01 -0.48 8.91
C PHE A 870 8.91 -1.22 9.90
N LYS A 871 8.42 -1.35 11.13
CA LYS A 871 9.03 -2.17 12.16
C LYS A 871 8.11 -3.34 12.48
N PHE A 872 8.68 -4.55 12.51
CA PHE A 872 7.97 -5.74 12.96
C PHE A 872 7.52 -5.57 14.41
N ASP A 873 6.30 -6.01 14.68
CA ASP A 873 5.71 -6.03 16.01
C ASP A 873 5.33 -7.46 16.38
N TYR A 874 5.52 -7.78 17.65
CA TYR A 874 5.31 -9.12 18.18
C TYR A 874 4.35 -9.03 19.36
N ASN A 875 3.33 -9.87 19.37
CA ASN A 875 2.41 -9.92 20.50
C ASN A 875 3.07 -10.62 21.71
N GLU A 876 2.44 -10.56 22.88
CA GLU A 876 3.05 -11.09 24.11
C GLU A 876 3.33 -12.60 24.05
N TYR A 877 2.49 -13.38 23.35
CA TYR A 877 2.76 -14.80 23.13
C TYR A 877 3.98 -15.01 22.24
N GLU A 878 4.05 -14.31 21.11
CA GLU A 878 5.22 -14.37 20.22
C GLU A 878 6.50 -13.90 20.92
N LYS A 879 6.44 -12.90 21.80
CA LYS A 879 7.59 -12.46 22.60
C LYS A 879 8.07 -13.56 23.54
N GLN A 880 7.14 -14.18 24.27
CA GLN A 880 7.41 -15.29 25.19
C GLN A 880 7.92 -16.54 24.49
N GLN A 881 7.65 -16.71 23.20
CA GLN A 881 8.14 -17.85 22.45
C GLN A 881 9.44 -17.53 21.71
N PHE A 882 9.56 -16.39 21.04
CA PHE A 882 10.67 -16.14 20.11
C PHE A 882 11.91 -15.47 20.70
N PHE A 883 11.82 -14.89 21.91
CA PHE A 883 12.87 -14.07 22.50
C PHE A 883 13.33 -14.56 23.88
N VAL A 884 13.15 -15.85 24.17
CA VAL A 884 13.59 -16.51 25.42
C VAL A 884 15.04 -16.94 25.34
#